data_AF-A0A8B8A8N7-F1
#
_entry.id   AF-A0A8B8A8N7-F1
#
_cell.length_a   1.000
_cell.length_b   1.000
_cell.length_c   1.000
_cell.angle_alpha   90.00
_cell.angle_beta   90.00
_cell.angle_gamma   90.00
#
_symmetry.space_group_name_H-M   'P 1'
#
loop_
_entity.id
_entity.type
_entity.pdbx_description
1 polymer ?
#
loop_
_entity_poly.entity_id
_entity_poly.type
_entity_poly.pdbx_seq_one_letter_code
_entity_poly.pdbx_strand_id
1 'polypeptide(L)'
;MYRYDNILCSHQPTLRYSLCLCDQEKNFLDKRKDVIRRKMVELLGEERGPRELDEVPTVGVIGSGGGFRAMVSYSGVFNALKKSGILDCTTYVAGLSGSSWYISTLYSHKDWPEMHPGDMQEELMNNIDSSLIWLLSPQSIYRYVDRILVKRRNGQPVSFTDIFGHLVGETLLKDRLNTKLSDMQEKVKEGRVPLPLMTCVNVKADRSARSFQEWVEFSPYEIGMPKYGAYMESKLFGSKFFMGKLVKEYGEPPLHFLQGIWGSAFCILFKRLLEDNRNKDPVEMIRQEMVKTLEQSQNEESSDSSEDEGDDDEEEEPVKSEPVKPVNNNVFTYPPPSNLSNGHPRPRNATLRKTKQKGYWQNFLSGLLENKRFELLNSRAGRAGVVHNFMRGVSLQQTFPLSPFTPEDSGVNRVSDDFDGLLELHPTNIKRLYMVDAGLTFNSPYPLVLRPQRAVEIILSFDFSARPSDTTPPFKELKLAEKWANLNKLSFPPIDTTVFDREGLKELYIFRHPSDPYCPIVLHFCLVNIEFRRFKAPGVPRETDEEKKFAAFDIFDDKDSPYSTFNFKYSHDAFRRLSKLTEFNTLLHVEDIKKVIADVIQSKRENGPKIPITMQQINNLQRVSKRNRQRLSKYVSKIQEGSLRRKSGSDVQQVVGHTTLTKTESDAVITKKRPQMTIKGTRRMYRTSAAPSPSLTSPREDDEWDAVDAGAVRTRTTKGRPGTVPQEYFMTAAEGLPGDDWGDPVCHSDEEEEFFVCRSDNEEDDS
;
A
#
# COMPACT_ATOMS: atom_id res chain seq x y z
N MET A 1 39.84 -5.53 -36.03
CA MET A 1 38.50 -4.92 -35.81
C MET A 1 37.76 -5.77 -34.77
N TYR A 2 37.85 -5.43 -33.48
CA TYR A 2 37.02 -6.12 -32.49
C TYR A 2 35.57 -5.67 -32.67
N ARG A 3 34.70 -6.60 -33.07
CA ARG A 3 33.28 -6.42 -32.82
C ARG A 3 33.07 -6.54 -31.32
N TYR A 4 32.94 -5.39 -30.67
CA TYR A 4 31.87 -5.27 -29.68
C TYR A 4 30.56 -5.45 -30.45
N ASP A 5 30.17 -6.72 -30.65
CA ASP A 5 28.79 -7.07 -30.88
C ASP A 5 28.07 -6.65 -29.61
N ASN A 6 27.61 -5.39 -29.60
CA ASN A 6 26.82 -4.83 -28.54
C ASN A 6 25.60 -5.72 -28.38
N ILE A 7 25.64 -6.59 -27.37
CA ILE A 7 24.50 -7.37 -26.91
C ILE A 7 23.51 -6.33 -26.37
N LEU A 8 22.73 -5.76 -27.29
CA LEU A 8 21.74 -4.72 -27.08
C LEU A 8 20.61 -5.32 -26.26
N CYS A 9 20.89 -5.44 -24.97
CA CYS A 9 20.11 -6.15 -23.97
C CYS A 9 18.64 -5.80 -24.20
N SER A 10 17.85 -6.81 -24.63
CA SER A 10 16.47 -6.73 -25.14
C SER A 10 15.74 -5.41 -24.81
N HIS A 11 15.39 -4.59 -25.80
CA HIS A 11 15.06 -3.16 -25.60
C HIS A 11 13.91 -2.80 -24.61
N GLN A 12 13.21 -3.78 -24.04
CA GLN A 12 12.15 -3.55 -23.05
C GLN A 12 12.63 -3.88 -21.62
N PRO A 13 12.32 -3.03 -20.62
CA PRO A 13 12.53 -3.36 -19.21
C PRO A 13 11.55 -4.44 -18.74
N THR A 14 11.92 -5.16 -17.68
CA THR A 14 11.00 -6.09 -16.99
C THR A 14 10.02 -5.33 -16.09
N LEU A 15 10.41 -4.15 -15.59
CA LEU A 15 9.50 -3.24 -14.90
C LEU A 15 8.53 -2.55 -15.86
N ARG A 16 7.27 -2.52 -15.47
CA ARG A 16 6.20 -1.78 -16.14
C ARG A 16 6.24 -0.32 -15.69
N TYR A 17 6.62 0.58 -16.60
CA TYR A 17 6.59 2.03 -16.38
C TYR A 17 5.34 2.67 -17.02
N SER A 18 4.26 2.79 -16.25
CA SER A 18 3.07 3.59 -16.63
C SER A 18 2.14 3.79 -15.44
N LEU A 19 1.64 5.02 -15.26
CA LEU A 19 0.63 5.37 -14.25
C LEU A 19 -0.69 4.59 -14.43
N CYS A 20 -1.02 4.18 -15.66
CA CYS A 20 -2.20 3.37 -15.97
C CYS A 20 -2.21 2.07 -15.15
N LEU A 21 -3.41 1.51 -14.94
CA LEU A 21 -3.58 0.16 -14.41
C LEU A 21 -2.91 -0.87 -15.35
N CYS A 22 -2.49 -2.03 -14.85
CA CYS A 22 -2.08 -3.15 -15.70
C CYS A 22 -3.24 -3.67 -16.57
N ASP A 23 -2.97 -4.47 -17.60
CA ASP A 23 -4.02 -5.00 -18.48
C ASP A 23 -4.85 -6.08 -17.78
N GLN A 24 -4.28 -6.80 -16.82
CA GLN A 24 -5.00 -7.72 -15.94
C GLN A 24 -6.06 -6.99 -15.09
N GLU A 25 -5.72 -5.83 -14.50
CA GLU A 25 -6.69 -5.03 -13.72
C GLU A 25 -7.77 -4.40 -14.62
N LYS A 26 -7.45 -4.01 -15.87
CA LYS A 26 -8.47 -3.58 -16.85
C LYS A 26 -9.43 -4.72 -17.19
N ASN A 27 -8.90 -5.90 -17.54
CA ASN A 27 -9.70 -7.07 -17.87
C ASN A 27 -10.55 -7.54 -16.67
N PHE A 28 -10.04 -7.42 -15.45
CA PHE A 28 -10.81 -7.60 -14.22
C PHE A 28 -11.98 -6.62 -14.14
N LEU A 29 -11.72 -5.31 -14.34
CA LEU A 29 -12.76 -4.27 -14.28
C LEU A 29 -13.86 -4.50 -15.32
N ASP A 30 -13.50 -4.80 -16.56
CA ASP A 30 -14.47 -5.04 -17.64
C ASP A 30 -15.42 -6.21 -17.32
N LYS A 31 -14.89 -7.33 -16.80
CA LYS A 31 -15.71 -8.46 -16.31
C LYS A 31 -16.52 -8.09 -15.07
N ARG A 32 -15.88 -7.46 -14.07
CA ARG A 32 -16.49 -7.11 -12.78
C ARG A 32 -17.64 -6.12 -12.95
N LYS A 33 -17.57 -5.21 -13.93
CA LYS A 33 -18.59 -4.15 -14.11
C LYS A 33 -19.95 -4.68 -14.51
N ASP A 34 -20.05 -5.73 -15.33
CA ASP A 34 -21.33 -6.37 -15.62
C ASP A 34 -21.90 -7.14 -14.41
N VAL A 35 -21.04 -7.83 -13.65
CA VAL A 35 -21.43 -8.49 -12.40
C VAL A 35 -22.01 -7.47 -11.41
N ILE A 36 -21.31 -6.34 -11.23
CA ILE A 36 -21.79 -5.23 -10.38
C ILE A 36 -23.07 -4.63 -10.93
N ARG A 37 -23.22 -4.39 -12.25
CA ARG A 37 -24.45 -3.82 -12.84
C ARG A 37 -25.67 -4.64 -12.45
N ARG A 38 -25.61 -5.96 -12.67
CA ARG A 38 -26.71 -6.88 -12.34
C ARG A 38 -26.98 -6.90 -10.84
N LYS A 39 -25.93 -7.01 -10.02
CA LYS A 39 -26.07 -7.04 -8.55
C LYS A 39 -26.58 -5.73 -7.95
N MET A 40 -26.28 -4.57 -8.54
CA MET A 40 -26.86 -3.29 -8.14
C MET A 40 -28.33 -3.14 -8.53
N VAL A 41 -28.76 -3.70 -9.67
CA VAL A 41 -30.19 -3.78 -10.03
C VAL A 41 -30.94 -4.70 -9.06
N GLU A 42 -30.38 -5.87 -8.73
CA GLU A 42 -30.92 -6.76 -7.69
C GLU A 42 -31.02 -6.06 -6.30
N LEU A 43 -30.04 -5.22 -5.96
CA LEU A 43 -29.95 -4.55 -4.65
C LEU A 43 -30.87 -3.32 -4.51
N LEU A 44 -31.13 -2.59 -5.60
CA LEU A 44 -31.78 -1.27 -5.58
C LEU A 44 -33.16 -1.22 -6.27
N GLY A 45 -33.47 -2.20 -7.12
CA GLY A 45 -34.60 -2.20 -8.07
C GLY A 45 -34.26 -1.53 -9.41
N GLU A 46 -34.98 -1.85 -10.48
CA GLU A 46 -34.70 -1.37 -11.85
C GLU A 46 -34.75 0.15 -12.02
N GLU A 47 -35.52 0.85 -11.19
CA GLU A 47 -35.65 2.32 -11.21
C GLU A 47 -34.34 3.01 -10.74
N ARG A 48 -33.79 2.56 -9.61
CA ARG A 48 -32.65 3.16 -8.90
C ARG A 48 -31.32 2.49 -9.22
N GLY A 49 -31.33 1.23 -9.65
CA GLY A 49 -30.16 0.49 -10.12
C GLY A 49 -29.68 0.99 -11.49
N PRO A 50 -28.45 0.64 -11.90
CA PRO A 50 -27.85 1.12 -13.15
C PRO A 50 -28.45 0.41 -14.37
N ARG A 51 -28.88 1.19 -15.36
CA ARG A 51 -29.42 0.71 -16.64
C ARG A 51 -28.26 0.28 -17.54
N GLU A 52 -27.37 1.22 -17.80
CA GLU A 52 -26.19 1.07 -18.65
C GLU A 52 -24.90 0.79 -17.86
N LEU A 53 -23.88 0.24 -18.54
CA LEU A 53 -22.60 -0.10 -17.91
C LEU A 53 -21.79 1.12 -17.45
N ASP A 54 -22.04 2.32 -17.97
CA ASP A 54 -21.34 3.54 -17.55
C ASP A 54 -22.01 4.28 -16.39
N GLU A 55 -23.30 4.03 -16.12
CA GLU A 55 -23.99 4.43 -14.89
C GLU A 55 -23.42 3.71 -13.65
N VAL A 56 -22.86 2.52 -13.81
CA VAL A 56 -22.29 1.71 -12.71
C VAL A 56 -21.14 2.47 -12.02
N PRO A 57 -21.25 2.80 -10.72
CA PRO A 57 -20.19 3.46 -9.97
C PRO A 57 -19.11 2.50 -9.49
N THR A 58 -17.88 3.00 -9.36
CA THR A 58 -16.79 2.23 -8.75
C THR A 58 -16.84 2.35 -7.23
N VAL A 59 -16.99 1.23 -6.52
CA VAL A 59 -17.10 1.17 -5.05
C VAL A 59 -15.85 0.52 -4.45
N GLY A 60 -15.21 1.22 -3.50
CA GLY A 60 -14.09 0.71 -2.70
C GLY A 60 -14.49 0.50 -1.25
N VAL A 61 -14.23 -0.69 -0.70
CA VAL A 61 -14.35 -0.99 0.74
C VAL A 61 -12.95 -0.99 1.32
N ILE A 62 -12.69 -0.23 2.39
CA ILE A 62 -11.36 -0.09 2.98
C ILE A 62 -11.39 -0.34 4.49
N GLY A 63 -10.42 -1.12 4.98
CA GLY A 63 -10.24 -1.43 6.40
C GLY A 63 -8.93 -0.89 6.95
N SER A 64 -9.01 -0.21 8.09
CA SER A 64 -7.84 0.34 8.82
C SER A 64 -6.93 -0.74 9.42
N GLY A 65 -5.76 -0.33 9.93
CA GLY A 65 -4.92 -1.18 10.77
C GLY A 65 -5.40 -1.29 12.22
N GLY A 66 -4.74 -2.15 13.01
CA GLY A 66 -5.12 -2.37 14.41
C GLY A 66 -4.93 -3.80 14.95
N GLY A 67 -4.02 -4.60 14.39
CA GLY A 67 -3.78 -5.97 14.82
C GLY A 67 -5.03 -6.87 14.72
N PHE A 68 -5.20 -7.80 15.67
CA PHE A 68 -6.38 -8.68 15.69
C PHE A 68 -7.71 -7.93 15.88
N ARG A 69 -7.73 -6.74 16.51
CA ARG A 69 -8.96 -5.92 16.58
C ARG A 69 -9.47 -5.60 15.17
N ALA A 70 -8.60 -5.06 14.32
CA ALA A 70 -8.93 -4.76 12.94
C ALA A 70 -9.32 -6.02 12.14
N MET A 71 -8.56 -7.11 12.29
CA MET A 71 -8.84 -8.38 11.59
C MET A 71 -10.23 -8.96 11.93
N VAL A 72 -10.57 -9.03 13.22
CA VAL A 72 -11.86 -9.56 13.70
C VAL A 72 -13.00 -8.60 13.32
N SER A 73 -12.81 -7.30 13.49
CA SER A 73 -13.77 -6.27 13.07
C SER A 73 -14.08 -6.35 11.57
N TYR A 74 -13.06 -6.47 10.72
CA TYR A 74 -13.26 -6.52 9.27
C TYR A 74 -13.93 -7.84 8.83
N SER A 75 -13.75 -8.93 9.58
CA SER A 75 -14.53 -10.16 9.38
C SER A 75 -16.03 -9.99 9.67
N GLY A 76 -16.40 -9.14 10.64
CA GLY A 76 -17.79 -8.76 10.92
C GLY A 76 -18.39 -7.91 9.81
N VAL A 77 -17.64 -6.91 9.35
CA VAL A 77 -17.99 -6.06 8.18
C VAL A 77 -18.23 -6.92 6.94
N PHE A 78 -17.32 -7.82 6.56
CA PHE A 78 -17.50 -8.68 5.37
C PHE A 78 -18.71 -9.61 5.47
N ASN A 79 -19.01 -10.12 6.67
CA ASN A 79 -20.23 -10.92 6.91
C ASN A 79 -21.50 -10.10 6.61
N ALA A 80 -21.56 -8.86 7.08
CA ALA A 80 -22.65 -7.93 6.82
C ALA A 80 -22.73 -7.48 5.35
N LEU A 81 -21.60 -7.14 4.72
CA LEU A 81 -21.55 -6.71 3.32
C LEU A 81 -21.96 -7.84 2.36
N LYS A 82 -21.68 -9.11 2.67
CA LYS A 82 -22.17 -10.23 1.85
C LYS A 82 -23.65 -10.52 2.10
N LYS A 83 -24.12 -10.54 3.37
CA LYS A 83 -25.55 -10.69 3.72
C LYS A 83 -26.45 -9.63 3.09
N SER A 84 -25.95 -8.42 2.91
CA SER A 84 -26.67 -7.29 2.31
C SER A 84 -26.48 -7.17 0.79
N GLY A 85 -25.70 -8.03 0.14
CA GLY A 85 -25.39 -7.97 -1.30
C GLY A 85 -24.41 -6.85 -1.71
N ILE A 86 -24.02 -5.97 -0.79
CA ILE A 86 -23.12 -4.83 -1.06
C ILE A 86 -21.72 -5.29 -1.48
N LEU A 87 -21.23 -6.43 -0.96
CA LEU A 87 -19.93 -7.00 -1.35
C LEU A 87 -19.92 -7.43 -2.83
N ASP A 88 -21.05 -7.90 -3.36
CA ASP A 88 -21.18 -8.28 -4.77
C ASP A 88 -21.30 -7.05 -5.68
N CYS A 89 -21.69 -5.89 -5.11
CA CYS A 89 -21.65 -4.58 -5.76
C CYS A 89 -20.30 -3.85 -5.63
N THR A 90 -19.35 -4.40 -4.86
CA THR A 90 -18.05 -3.77 -4.57
C THR A 90 -17.02 -4.05 -5.67
N THR A 91 -16.22 -3.06 -6.05
CA THR A 91 -15.15 -3.20 -7.07
C THR A 91 -13.81 -3.58 -6.44
N TYR A 92 -13.44 -2.91 -5.35
CA TYR A 92 -12.16 -3.08 -4.65
C TYR A 92 -12.36 -3.33 -3.16
N VAL A 93 -11.57 -4.24 -2.57
CA VAL A 93 -11.42 -4.35 -1.10
C VAL A 93 -9.98 -4.07 -0.72
N ALA A 94 -9.76 -3.12 0.18
CA ALA A 94 -8.43 -2.69 0.59
C ALA A 94 -8.19 -2.88 2.09
N GLY A 95 -6.93 -3.11 2.49
CA GLY A 95 -6.56 -3.18 3.89
C GLY A 95 -5.08 -2.89 4.13
N LEU A 96 -4.75 -2.28 5.26
CA LEU A 96 -3.39 -2.26 5.82
C LEU A 96 -3.35 -3.01 7.15
N SER A 97 -2.17 -3.49 7.56
CA SER A 97 -1.95 -4.17 8.85
C SER A 97 -2.97 -5.29 9.10
N GLY A 98 -3.66 -5.28 10.25
CA GLY A 98 -4.68 -6.28 10.62
C GLY A 98 -5.81 -6.49 9.61
N SER A 99 -6.19 -5.47 8.83
CA SER A 99 -7.18 -5.64 7.74
C SER A 99 -6.58 -6.38 6.53
N SER A 100 -5.28 -6.22 6.24
CA SER A 100 -4.59 -7.04 5.24
C SER A 100 -4.56 -8.51 5.65
N TRP A 101 -4.42 -8.81 6.95
CA TRP A 101 -4.46 -10.19 7.43
C TRP A 101 -5.81 -10.86 7.15
N TYR A 102 -6.93 -10.18 7.43
CA TYR A 102 -8.25 -10.73 7.09
C TYR A 102 -8.43 -10.96 5.58
N ILE A 103 -8.10 -9.96 4.74
CA ILE A 103 -8.19 -10.11 3.28
C ILE A 103 -7.31 -11.28 2.79
N SER A 104 -6.05 -11.32 3.21
CA SER A 104 -5.10 -12.34 2.74
C SER A 104 -5.51 -13.76 3.17
N THR A 105 -6.02 -13.95 4.39
CA THR A 105 -6.56 -15.24 4.80
C THR A 105 -7.80 -15.62 4.00
N LEU A 106 -8.76 -14.70 3.79
CA LEU A 106 -9.96 -14.98 2.99
C LEU A 106 -9.63 -15.37 1.55
N TYR A 107 -8.76 -14.61 0.87
CA TYR A 107 -8.41 -14.89 -0.52
C TYR A 107 -7.45 -16.09 -0.68
N SER A 108 -6.77 -16.53 0.40
CA SER A 108 -6.03 -17.80 0.44
C SER A 108 -6.93 -19.04 0.54
N HIS A 109 -8.17 -18.90 1.03
CA HIS A 109 -9.00 -20.06 1.35
C HIS A 109 -9.40 -20.84 0.10
N LYS A 110 -9.32 -22.17 0.16
CA LYS A 110 -9.63 -23.05 -0.98
C LYS A 110 -11.04 -22.80 -1.54
N ASP A 111 -12.05 -22.72 -0.67
CA ASP A 111 -13.47 -22.64 -1.04
C ASP A 111 -13.97 -21.21 -1.31
N TRP A 112 -13.13 -20.19 -1.13
CA TRP A 112 -13.41 -18.84 -1.64
C TRP A 112 -13.30 -18.87 -3.18
N PRO A 113 -14.21 -18.26 -3.95
CA PRO A 113 -15.26 -17.32 -3.54
C PRO A 113 -16.66 -17.92 -3.33
N GLU A 114 -16.83 -19.24 -3.27
CA GLU A 114 -18.16 -19.86 -3.10
C GLU A 114 -18.63 -19.85 -1.63
N MET A 115 -17.70 -19.95 -0.68
CA MET A 115 -17.99 -19.85 0.76
C MET A 115 -18.54 -18.48 1.18
N HIS A 116 -19.27 -18.41 2.29
CA HIS A 116 -19.63 -17.13 2.89
C HIS A 116 -18.43 -16.55 3.68
N PRO A 117 -18.13 -15.25 3.61
CA PRO A 117 -17.06 -14.63 4.43
C PRO A 117 -17.28 -14.76 5.94
N GLY A 118 -18.52 -15.05 6.35
CA GLY A 118 -18.90 -15.37 7.73
C GLY A 118 -18.42 -16.74 8.20
N ASP A 119 -18.29 -17.73 7.31
CA ASP A 119 -17.90 -19.10 7.68
C ASP A 119 -16.44 -19.13 8.16
N MET A 120 -15.60 -18.28 7.58
CA MET A 120 -14.23 -18.03 8.02
C MET A 120 -14.12 -17.49 9.45
N GLN A 121 -15.19 -16.92 10.03
CA GLN A 121 -15.15 -16.43 11.40
C GLN A 121 -14.88 -17.56 12.41
N GLU A 122 -15.38 -18.78 12.16
CA GLU A 122 -15.11 -19.92 13.03
C GLU A 122 -13.64 -20.37 12.96
N GLU A 123 -13.05 -20.43 11.75
CA GLU A 123 -11.63 -20.74 11.59
C GLU A 123 -10.78 -19.68 12.31
N LEU A 124 -11.04 -18.39 12.06
CA LEU A 124 -10.30 -17.28 12.69
C LEU A 124 -10.42 -17.28 14.22
N MET A 125 -11.62 -17.54 14.77
CA MET A 125 -11.86 -17.63 16.22
C MET A 125 -11.03 -18.76 16.84
N ASN A 126 -11.13 -19.98 16.28
CA ASN A 126 -10.38 -21.15 16.72
C ASN A 126 -8.86 -21.01 16.48
N ASN A 127 -8.43 -20.13 15.56
CA ASN A 127 -7.03 -19.82 15.30
C ASN A 127 -6.42 -18.89 16.35
N ILE A 128 -7.17 -17.96 16.94
CA ILE A 128 -6.64 -16.90 17.83
C ILE A 128 -7.00 -17.03 19.32
N ASP A 129 -7.72 -18.08 19.72
CA ASP A 129 -7.91 -18.42 21.15
C ASP A 129 -6.61 -18.87 21.83
N SER A 130 -5.65 -19.40 21.07
CA SER A 130 -4.29 -19.69 21.55
C SER A 130 -3.36 -18.47 21.37
N SER A 131 -2.47 -18.25 22.34
CA SER A 131 -1.50 -17.15 22.27
C SER A 131 -0.35 -17.47 21.31
N LEU A 132 0.05 -16.49 20.49
CA LEU A 132 1.24 -16.55 19.62
C LEU A 132 2.52 -16.98 20.36
N ILE A 133 2.58 -16.77 21.67
CA ILE A 133 3.74 -17.13 22.50
C ILE A 133 3.98 -18.66 22.48
N TRP A 134 2.98 -19.49 22.21
CA TRP A 134 3.18 -20.94 22.04
C TRP A 134 3.92 -21.29 20.73
N LEU A 135 3.73 -20.49 19.68
CA LEU A 135 4.47 -20.62 18.42
C LEU A 135 5.93 -20.15 18.53
N LEU A 136 6.31 -19.50 19.63
CA LEU A 136 7.71 -19.20 19.95
C LEU A 136 8.46 -20.41 20.56
N SER A 137 7.90 -21.63 20.57
CA SER A 137 8.61 -22.84 21.06
C SER A 137 9.98 -23.03 20.38
N PRO A 138 10.98 -23.69 21.01
CA PRO A 138 12.33 -23.70 20.46
C PRO A 138 12.38 -24.41 19.10
N GLN A 139 11.61 -25.49 18.96
CA GLN A 139 11.49 -26.25 17.71
C GLN A 139 10.85 -25.42 16.59
N SER A 140 9.82 -24.61 16.90
CA SER A 140 9.22 -23.68 15.93
C SER A 140 10.22 -22.59 15.52
N ILE A 141 10.92 -21.98 16.47
CA ILE A 141 11.94 -20.96 16.18
C ILE A 141 13.08 -21.53 15.33
N TYR A 142 13.59 -22.73 15.64
CA TYR A 142 14.59 -23.39 14.79
C TYR A 142 14.07 -23.67 13.37
N ARG A 143 12.80 -24.09 13.21
CA ARG A 143 12.15 -24.26 11.90
C ARG A 143 12.04 -22.94 11.12
N TYR A 144 11.77 -21.82 11.79
CA TYR A 144 11.76 -20.50 11.14
C TYR A 144 13.17 -20.07 10.74
N VAL A 145 14.14 -20.20 11.65
CA VAL A 145 15.54 -19.83 11.44
C VAL A 145 16.15 -20.61 10.27
N ASP A 146 15.90 -21.91 10.14
CA ASP A 146 16.38 -22.72 9.01
C ASP A 146 15.86 -22.20 7.66
N ARG A 147 14.53 -21.99 7.53
CA ARG A 147 13.91 -21.41 6.33
C ARG A 147 14.48 -20.02 5.99
N ILE A 148 14.73 -19.20 7.01
CA ILE A 148 15.33 -17.86 6.87
C ILE A 148 16.80 -17.95 6.46
N LEU A 149 17.56 -18.93 6.94
CA LEU A 149 18.94 -19.18 6.53
C LEU A 149 19.02 -19.66 5.06
N VAL A 150 18.05 -20.44 4.57
CA VAL A 150 17.92 -20.76 3.13
C VAL A 150 17.69 -19.49 2.31
N LYS A 151 16.76 -18.62 2.73
CA LYS A 151 16.54 -17.29 2.08
C LYS A 151 17.82 -16.45 2.04
N ARG A 152 18.57 -16.39 3.16
CA ARG A 152 19.85 -15.69 3.25
C ARG A 152 20.91 -16.30 2.33
N ARG A 153 21.07 -17.62 2.31
CA ARG A 153 22.04 -18.35 1.47
C ARG A 153 21.80 -18.13 -0.02
N ASN A 154 20.54 -18.00 -0.44
CA ASN A 154 20.19 -17.66 -1.82
C ASN A 154 20.60 -16.22 -2.22
N GLY A 155 20.93 -15.37 -1.23
CA GLY A 155 21.31 -13.96 -1.42
C GLY A 155 20.14 -12.99 -1.35
N GLN A 156 19.00 -13.38 -0.74
CA GLN A 156 17.91 -12.49 -0.38
C GLN A 156 18.14 -11.91 1.03
N PRO A 157 17.79 -10.64 1.29
CA PRO A 157 17.89 -10.06 2.62
C PRO A 157 16.90 -10.70 3.59
N VAL A 158 17.25 -10.70 4.88
CA VAL A 158 16.47 -11.25 5.99
C VAL A 158 16.35 -10.25 7.12
N SER A 159 15.26 -10.33 7.86
CA SER A 159 14.84 -9.36 8.87
C SER A 159 13.99 -10.02 9.96
N PHE A 160 13.71 -9.32 11.07
CA PHE A 160 12.82 -9.85 12.11
C PHE A 160 11.39 -10.04 11.57
N THR A 161 11.02 -9.28 10.53
CA THR A 161 9.76 -9.42 9.79
C THR A 161 9.58 -10.80 9.15
N ASP A 162 10.66 -11.52 8.84
CA ASP A 162 10.58 -12.92 8.38
C ASP A 162 10.09 -13.86 9.50
N ILE A 163 10.60 -13.68 10.73
CA ILE A 163 10.18 -14.46 11.92
C ILE A 163 8.74 -14.10 12.29
N PHE A 164 8.41 -12.81 12.35
CA PHE A 164 7.05 -12.35 12.63
C PHE A 164 6.04 -12.81 11.56
N GLY A 165 6.44 -12.81 10.29
CA GLY A 165 5.65 -13.38 9.20
C GLY A 165 5.36 -14.86 9.40
N HIS A 166 6.32 -15.66 9.87
CA HIS A 166 6.05 -17.06 10.23
C HIS A 166 5.05 -17.20 11.39
N LEU A 167 5.12 -16.36 12.43
CA LEU A 167 4.19 -16.40 13.57
C LEU A 167 2.75 -16.04 13.16
N VAL A 168 2.57 -15.00 12.35
CA VAL A 168 1.25 -14.64 11.79
C VAL A 168 0.75 -15.75 10.85
N GLY A 169 1.63 -16.28 10.00
CA GLY A 169 1.31 -17.36 9.06
C GLY A 169 0.86 -18.65 9.74
N GLU A 170 1.59 -19.16 10.73
CA GLU A 170 1.24 -20.41 11.42
C GLU A 170 -0.02 -20.27 12.30
N THR A 171 -0.43 -19.03 12.60
CA THR A 171 -1.71 -18.76 13.24
C THR A 171 -2.86 -18.72 12.23
N LEU A 172 -2.73 -17.95 11.14
CA LEU A 172 -3.84 -17.59 10.25
C LEU A 172 -3.91 -18.39 8.95
N LEU A 173 -2.83 -19.05 8.54
CA LEU A 173 -2.68 -19.80 7.28
C LEU A 173 -2.22 -21.25 7.54
N LYS A 174 -2.48 -21.80 8.74
CA LYS A 174 -2.05 -23.11 9.28
C LYS A 174 -1.63 -24.17 8.24
N ASP A 175 -2.58 -24.64 7.43
CA ASP A 175 -2.41 -25.74 6.46
C ASP A 175 -1.85 -25.28 5.10
N ARG A 176 -1.85 -23.97 4.85
CA ARG A 176 -1.65 -23.32 3.54
C ARG A 176 -0.58 -22.23 3.56
N LEU A 177 0.42 -22.36 4.43
CA LEU A 177 1.59 -21.46 4.57
C LEU A 177 2.31 -21.15 3.25
N ASN A 178 2.31 -22.09 2.30
CA ASN A 178 2.99 -21.98 1.01
C ASN A 178 2.21 -21.14 -0.03
N THR A 179 0.99 -20.68 0.29
CA THR A 179 0.18 -19.81 -0.58
C THR A 179 0.94 -18.51 -0.88
N LYS A 180 0.76 -17.99 -2.10
CA LYS A 180 1.40 -16.79 -2.64
C LYS A 180 0.39 -15.65 -2.87
N LEU A 181 0.88 -14.50 -3.33
CA LEU A 181 -0.01 -13.42 -3.79
C LEU A 181 -0.51 -13.68 -5.22
N SER A 182 0.30 -14.30 -6.07
CA SER A 182 -0.10 -14.75 -7.41
C SER A 182 -1.30 -15.70 -7.40
N ASP A 183 -1.38 -16.60 -6.41
CA ASP A 183 -2.42 -17.64 -6.32
C ASP A 183 -3.83 -17.02 -6.20
N MET A 184 -3.92 -15.81 -5.65
CA MET A 184 -5.18 -15.08 -5.54
C MET A 184 -5.75 -14.65 -6.89
N GLN A 185 -4.96 -14.65 -7.98
CA GLN A 185 -5.44 -14.32 -9.32
C GLN A 185 -6.58 -15.26 -9.76
N GLU A 186 -6.52 -16.53 -9.39
CA GLU A 186 -7.56 -17.52 -9.69
C GLU A 186 -8.93 -17.15 -9.07
N LYS A 187 -8.91 -16.46 -7.93
CA LYS A 187 -10.13 -15.99 -7.24
C LYS A 187 -10.79 -14.80 -7.96
N VAL A 188 -9.97 -13.91 -8.55
CA VAL A 188 -10.42 -12.62 -9.09
C VAL A 188 -10.56 -12.56 -10.60
N LYS A 189 -9.86 -13.39 -11.38
CA LYS A 189 -9.77 -13.31 -12.86
C LYS A 189 -11.11 -13.33 -13.62
N GLU A 190 -12.18 -13.80 -12.98
CA GLU A 190 -13.54 -13.82 -13.55
C GLU A 190 -14.48 -12.71 -13.00
N GLY A 191 -13.96 -11.73 -12.25
CA GLY A 191 -14.74 -10.60 -11.73
C GLY A 191 -15.84 -11.00 -10.73
N ARG A 192 -15.77 -12.20 -10.14
CA ARG A 192 -16.83 -12.74 -9.27
C ARG A 192 -16.83 -12.13 -7.87
N VAL A 193 -15.66 -11.70 -7.39
CA VAL A 193 -15.45 -10.96 -6.13
C VAL A 193 -14.64 -9.68 -6.39
N PRO A 194 -14.57 -8.74 -5.44
CA PRO A 194 -13.73 -7.55 -5.56
C PRO A 194 -12.24 -7.88 -5.74
N LEU A 195 -11.44 -6.92 -6.24
CA LEU A 195 -9.98 -7.07 -6.26
C LEU A 195 -9.41 -6.74 -4.87
N PRO A 196 -8.59 -7.62 -4.25
CA PRO A 196 -7.92 -7.33 -2.99
C PRO A 196 -6.69 -6.45 -3.21
N LEU A 197 -6.57 -5.41 -2.39
CA LEU A 197 -5.47 -4.45 -2.39
C LEU A 197 -4.85 -4.35 -0.98
N MET A 198 -3.56 -4.60 -0.87
CA MET A 198 -2.79 -4.47 0.37
C MET A 198 -1.67 -3.45 0.21
N THR A 199 -1.11 -2.95 1.31
CA THR A 199 -0.08 -1.90 1.26
C THR A 199 0.90 -1.95 2.43
N CYS A 200 2.12 -1.53 2.15
CA CYS A 200 3.08 -1.05 3.14
C CYS A 200 3.60 0.33 2.70
N VAL A 201 4.51 0.93 3.45
CA VAL A 201 5.32 2.07 2.99
C VAL A 201 6.79 1.68 2.98
N ASN A 202 7.51 2.02 1.91
CA ASN A 202 8.96 2.07 1.95
C ASN A 202 9.40 3.35 2.69
N VAL A 203 10.38 3.21 3.57
CA VAL A 203 10.98 4.30 4.35
C VAL A 203 12.50 4.32 4.16
N LYS A 204 13.13 5.44 4.52
CA LYS A 204 14.58 5.48 4.71
C LYS A 204 14.95 5.03 6.13
N ALA A 205 16.18 4.55 6.32
CA ALA A 205 16.66 4.08 7.63
C ALA A 205 16.80 5.23 8.65
N ASP A 206 17.18 6.43 8.18
CA ASP A 206 17.43 7.65 8.95
C ASP A 206 16.17 8.45 9.31
N ARG A 207 14.97 8.09 8.82
CA ARG A 207 13.77 8.94 8.95
C ARG A 207 12.53 8.23 9.49
N SER A 208 11.56 9.02 9.95
CA SER A 208 10.24 8.53 10.37
C SER A 208 9.33 8.29 9.15
N ALA A 209 8.41 7.33 9.23
CA ALA A 209 7.43 7.05 8.17
C ALA A 209 6.50 8.25 7.88
N ARG A 210 6.32 9.16 8.85
CA ARG A 210 5.57 10.41 8.66
C ARG A 210 6.34 11.45 7.86
N SER A 211 7.66 11.54 8.01
CA SER A 211 8.48 12.51 7.28
C SER A 211 8.78 12.04 5.86
N PHE A 212 9.27 10.80 5.68
CA PHE A 212 9.48 10.18 4.35
C PHE A 212 8.71 8.87 4.23
N GLN A 213 7.95 8.74 3.15
CA GLN A 213 7.16 7.55 2.85
C GLN A 213 6.90 7.39 1.36
N GLU A 214 6.98 6.15 0.89
CA GLU A 214 6.61 5.77 -0.47
C GLU A 214 5.65 4.60 -0.38
N TRP A 215 4.37 4.83 -0.68
CA TRP A 215 3.34 3.79 -0.61
C TRP A 215 3.61 2.72 -1.67
N VAL A 216 3.64 1.47 -1.23
CA VAL A 216 3.84 0.30 -2.09
C VAL A 216 2.55 -0.50 -2.11
N GLU A 217 1.95 -0.55 -3.28
CA GLU A 217 0.69 -1.21 -3.57
C GLU A 217 0.92 -2.67 -3.90
N PHE A 218 0.10 -3.57 -3.34
CA PHE A 218 0.13 -5.01 -3.57
C PHE A 218 -1.24 -5.48 -4.07
N SER A 219 -1.25 -6.09 -5.25
CA SER A 219 -2.42 -6.77 -5.83
C SER A 219 -2.02 -8.17 -6.30
N PRO A 220 -2.97 -9.09 -6.57
CA PRO A 220 -2.66 -10.40 -7.15
C PRO A 220 -1.87 -10.31 -8.46
N TYR A 221 -2.05 -9.24 -9.24
CA TYR A 221 -1.44 -9.05 -10.56
C TYR A 221 -0.07 -8.34 -10.49
N GLU A 222 -0.01 -7.16 -9.87
CA GLU A 222 1.18 -6.32 -9.80
C GLU A 222 1.47 -5.78 -8.38
N ILE A 223 2.76 -5.59 -8.10
CA ILE A 223 3.27 -4.85 -6.94
C ILE A 223 4.09 -3.65 -7.45
N GLY A 224 3.97 -2.49 -6.83
CA GLY A 224 4.72 -1.31 -7.26
C GLY A 224 4.49 -0.03 -6.47
N MET A 225 5.13 1.05 -6.91
CA MET A 225 5.04 2.39 -6.32
C MET A 225 4.22 3.32 -7.24
N PRO A 226 2.97 3.67 -6.89
CA PRO A 226 2.12 4.53 -7.73
C PRO A 226 2.76 5.90 -8.02
N LYS A 227 3.53 6.44 -7.07
CA LYS A 227 4.26 7.72 -7.16
C LYS A 227 5.21 7.81 -8.37
N TYR A 228 5.73 6.67 -8.83
CA TYR A 228 6.65 6.59 -9.97
C TYR A 228 6.06 5.85 -11.18
N GLY A 229 4.80 5.42 -11.09
CA GLY A 229 4.16 4.56 -12.11
C GLY A 229 4.93 3.27 -12.38
N ALA A 230 5.72 2.78 -11.42
CA ALA A 230 6.68 1.69 -11.60
C ALA A 230 6.21 0.43 -10.87
N TYR A 231 5.97 -0.63 -11.64
CA TYR A 231 5.36 -1.88 -11.19
C TYR A 231 6.08 -3.11 -11.74
N MET A 232 5.91 -4.25 -11.09
CA MET A 232 6.33 -5.59 -11.53
C MET A 232 5.20 -6.59 -11.29
N GLU A 233 5.24 -7.73 -11.99
CA GLU A 233 4.38 -8.88 -11.65
C GLU A 233 4.59 -9.28 -10.19
N SER A 234 3.50 -9.62 -9.49
CA SER A 234 3.52 -10.01 -8.07
C SER A 234 4.57 -11.09 -7.76
N LYS A 235 4.69 -12.09 -8.63
CA LYS A 235 5.67 -13.20 -8.54
C LYS A 235 7.14 -12.77 -8.44
N LEU A 236 7.49 -11.59 -8.96
CA LEU A 236 8.88 -11.11 -9.02
C LEU A 236 9.31 -10.35 -7.76
N PHE A 237 8.39 -10.06 -6.83
CA PHE A 237 8.69 -9.26 -5.64
C PHE A 237 9.78 -9.89 -4.77
N GLY A 238 10.83 -9.11 -4.48
CA GLY A 238 12.04 -9.58 -3.79
C GLY A 238 13.15 -10.09 -4.71
N SER A 239 12.95 -10.15 -6.03
CA SER A 239 14.00 -10.38 -7.02
C SER A 239 14.97 -9.20 -7.14
N LYS A 240 16.19 -9.44 -7.65
CA LYS A 240 17.16 -8.37 -7.94
C LYS A 240 16.87 -7.75 -9.30
N PHE A 241 16.78 -6.42 -9.35
CA PHE A 241 16.72 -5.65 -10.59
C PHE A 241 17.90 -4.68 -10.71
N PHE A 242 18.16 -4.23 -11.93
CA PHE A 242 19.03 -3.10 -12.25
C PHE A 242 18.54 -2.43 -13.54
N MET A 243 18.47 -1.10 -13.56
CA MET A 243 17.98 -0.29 -14.69
C MET A 243 16.63 -0.76 -15.26
N GLY A 244 15.73 -1.23 -14.38
CA GLY A 244 14.41 -1.73 -14.75
C GLY A 244 14.37 -3.17 -15.28
N LYS A 245 15.49 -3.89 -15.29
CA LYS A 245 15.57 -5.29 -15.74
C LYS A 245 15.81 -6.25 -14.60
N LEU A 246 15.22 -7.43 -14.69
CA LEU A 246 15.47 -8.56 -13.80
C LEU A 246 16.90 -9.07 -14.00
N VAL A 247 17.70 -9.05 -12.93
CA VAL A 247 19.12 -9.48 -12.91
C VAL A 247 19.27 -10.85 -12.26
N LYS A 248 18.51 -11.11 -11.18
CA LYS A 248 18.39 -12.44 -10.59
C LYS A 248 16.97 -12.62 -10.07
N GLU A 249 16.26 -13.54 -10.69
CA GLU A 249 14.95 -14.01 -10.21
C GLU A 249 15.13 -14.80 -8.91
N TYR A 250 14.18 -14.61 -8.00
CA TYR A 250 13.98 -15.46 -6.83
C TYR A 250 12.54 -15.94 -6.83
N GLY A 251 12.28 -17.13 -6.26
CA GLY A 251 10.92 -17.62 -6.11
C GLY A 251 10.06 -16.65 -5.28
N GLU A 252 8.83 -16.42 -5.73
CA GLU A 252 7.87 -15.53 -5.05
C GLU A 252 7.77 -15.88 -3.56
N PRO A 253 7.91 -14.89 -2.66
CA PRO A 253 7.84 -15.14 -1.23
C PRO A 253 6.42 -15.57 -0.81
N PRO A 254 6.30 -16.45 0.20
CA PRO A 254 5.01 -16.90 0.69
C PRO A 254 4.21 -15.72 1.29
N LEU A 255 2.89 -15.83 1.21
CA LEU A 255 1.93 -14.82 1.65
C LEU A 255 2.15 -14.40 3.12
N HIS A 256 2.63 -15.31 3.97
CA HIS A 256 2.93 -15.02 5.37
C HIS A 256 4.10 -14.02 5.54
N PHE A 257 5.06 -13.94 4.60
CA PHE A 257 6.10 -12.90 4.60
C PHE A 257 5.49 -11.53 4.31
N LEU A 258 4.52 -11.48 3.39
CA LEU A 258 3.79 -10.24 3.08
C LEU A 258 2.88 -9.83 4.25
N GLN A 259 2.18 -10.76 4.91
CA GLN A 259 1.46 -10.51 6.16
C GLN A 259 2.38 -9.95 7.26
N GLY A 260 3.62 -10.45 7.34
CA GLY A 260 4.67 -9.91 8.18
C GLY A 260 5.03 -8.46 7.83
N ILE A 261 5.26 -8.15 6.55
CA ILE A 261 5.56 -6.78 6.08
C ILE A 261 4.40 -5.83 6.38
N TRP A 262 3.17 -6.18 5.98
CA TRP A 262 1.99 -5.33 6.14
C TRP A 262 1.68 -5.04 7.62
N GLY A 263 2.03 -5.94 8.54
CA GLY A 263 1.87 -5.78 9.99
C GLY A 263 3.17 -5.49 10.77
N SER A 264 4.26 -5.08 10.11
CA SER A 264 5.60 -4.98 10.72
C SER A 264 5.75 -3.93 11.84
N ALA A 265 4.73 -3.12 12.14
CA ALA A 265 4.69 -2.29 13.34
C ALA A 265 4.95 -3.11 14.63
N PHE A 266 4.47 -4.36 14.67
CA PHE A 266 4.69 -5.29 15.77
C PHE A 266 6.13 -5.82 15.85
N CYS A 267 6.89 -5.78 14.75
CA CYS A 267 8.32 -6.12 14.76
C CYS A 267 9.14 -5.04 15.48
N ILE A 268 8.84 -3.76 15.23
CA ILE A 268 9.54 -2.62 15.84
C ILE A 268 9.43 -2.68 17.36
N LEU A 269 8.23 -2.97 17.87
CA LEU A 269 7.92 -3.06 19.31
C LEU A 269 8.02 -4.47 19.92
N PHE A 270 8.64 -5.44 19.27
CA PHE A 270 8.60 -6.84 19.75
C PHE A 270 9.10 -7.01 21.20
N LYS A 271 10.09 -6.22 21.65
CA LYS A 271 10.52 -6.21 23.07
C LYS A 271 9.39 -5.78 24.04
N ARG A 272 8.56 -4.79 23.65
CA ARG A 272 7.38 -4.36 24.44
C ARG A 272 6.16 -5.25 24.31
N LEU A 273 6.00 -5.97 23.18
CA LEU A 273 4.98 -7.02 23.03
C LEU A 273 5.18 -8.15 24.06
N LEU A 274 6.42 -8.35 24.53
CA LEU A 274 6.77 -9.27 25.62
C LEU A 274 6.75 -8.62 27.03
N GLU A 275 6.45 -7.32 27.14
CA GLU A 275 6.43 -6.58 28.41
C GLU A 275 5.04 -5.93 28.64
N ASP A 276 4.13 -6.71 29.24
CA ASP A 276 2.73 -6.31 29.53
C ASP A 276 2.64 -4.91 30.21
N ASN A 277 2.23 -3.92 29.40
CA ASN A 277 2.14 -2.48 29.68
C ASN A 277 0.97 -1.90 28.87
N ARG A 278 -0.11 -1.47 29.53
CA ARG A 278 -1.43 -1.31 28.87
C ARG A 278 -1.95 0.13 28.68
N ASN A 279 -1.23 1.16 29.15
CA ASN A 279 -1.84 2.46 29.47
C ASN A 279 -1.44 3.67 28.57
N LYS A 280 -1.17 3.49 27.28
CA LYS A 280 -0.91 4.60 26.31
C LYS A 280 -1.37 4.22 24.89
N ASP A 281 -1.68 5.21 24.03
CA ASP A 281 -2.01 5.02 22.60
C ASP A 281 -0.89 4.21 21.91
N PRO A 282 -1.16 2.98 21.43
CA PRO A 282 -0.18 2.14 20.75
C PRO A 282 0.56 2.82 19.61
N VAL A 283 -0.13 3.61 18.78
CA VAL A 283 0.47 4.22 17.59
C VAL A 283 1.29 5.44 17.99
N GLU A 284 0.84 6.18 19.00
CA GLU A 284 1.62 7.30 19.56
C GLU A 284 2.85 6.83 20.36
N MET A 285 2.78 5.66 21.03
CA MET A 285 3.96 5.00 21.59
C MET A 285 4.97 4.62 20.51
N ILE A 286 4.52 4.06 19.38
CA ILE A 286 5.41 3.74 18.26
C ILE A 286 6.04 5.01 17.68
N ARG A 287 5.26 6.09 17.50
CA ARG A 287 5.74 7.38 17.02
C ARG A 287 6.80 7.97 17.97
N GLN A 288 6.52 8.05 19.27
CA GLN A 288 7.46 8.53 20.29
C GLN A 288 8.73 7.68 20.40
N GLU A 289 8.62 6.34 20.29
CA GLU A 289 9.79 5.46 20.38
C GLU A 289 10.64 5.47 19.10
N MET A 290 10.03 5.64 17.92
CA MET A 290 10.79 5.89 16.69
C MET A 290 11.54 7.23 16.76
N VAL A 291 10.94 8.29 17.31
CA VAL A 291 11.64 9.57 17.53
C VAL A 291 12.82 9.40 18.47
N LYS A 292 12.63 8.76 19.63
CA LYS A 292 13.73 8.51 20.58
C LYS A 292 14.85 7.63 20.01
N THR A 293 14.53 6.64 19.17
CA THR A 293 15.54 5.82 18.49
C THR A 293 16.34 6.63 17.47
N LEU A 294 15.73 7.65 16.86
CA LEU A 294 16.41 8.60 15.95
C LEU A 294 17.30 9.58 16.72
N GLU A 295 16.81 10.15 17.83
CA GLU A 295 17.62 10.98 18.75
C GLU A 295 18.87 10.23 19.25
N GLN A 296 18.72 8.95 19.61
CA GLN A 296 19.84 8.13 20.06
C GLN A 296 20.85 7.80 18.96
N SER A 297 20.40 7.46 17.75
CA SER A 297 21.33 7.17 16.64
C SER A 297 22.04 8.41 16.11
N GLN A 298 21.39 9.59 16.14
CA GLN A 298 22.07 10.86 15.84
C GLN A 298 23.10 11.25 16.91
N ASN A 299 22.83 10.97 18.19
CA ASN A 299 23.81 11.19 19.24
C ASN A 299 25.01 10.23 19.12
N GLU A 300 24.77 8.96 18.80
CA GLU A 300 25.84 7.96 18.54
C GLU A 300 26.72 8.38 17.35
N GLU A 301 26.14 8.83 16.22
CA GLU A 301 26.89 9.37 15.08
C GLU A 301 27.57 10.73 15.37
N SER A 302 27.16 11.46 16.40
CA SER A 302 27.82 12.72 16.82
C SER A 302 28.96 12.53 17.84
N SER A 303 29.06 11.34 18.46
CA SER A 303 30.00 11.06 19.54
C SER A 303 31.38 10.59 19.05
N ASP A 304 31.57 10.44 17.73
CA ASP A 304 32.72 9.81 17.09
C ASP A 304 33.51 10.81 16.24
N SER A 305 33.64 12.06 16.73
CA SER A 305 34.28 13.18 16.00
C SER A 305 35.15 14.09 16.88
N SER A 306 35.71 13.51 17.95
CA SER A 306 36.77 14.05 18.81
C SER A 306 37.29 12.88 19.66
N GLU A 307 38.58 12.57 19.77
CA GLU A 307 39.81 13.32 19.46
C GLU A 307 40.86 12.36 18.83
N ASP A 308 41.90 12.88 18.18
CA ASP A 308 43.02 12.06 17.66
C ASP A 308 44.37 12.77 17.82
N GLU A 309 45.40 11.97 18.11
CA GLU A 309 46.85 12.23 18.33
C GLU A 309 47.34 13.35 19.30
N GLY A 310 48.36 12.99 20.11
CA GLY A 310 49.12 13.86 21.01
C GLY A 310 50.08 13.06 21.91
N ASP A 311 51.40 13.28 21.76
CA ASP A 311 52.49 12.44 22.29
C ASP A 311 52.76 12.52 23.82
N ASP A 312 53.62 11.60 24.26
CA ASP A 312 54.27 11.39 25.57
C ASP A 312 54.69 12.64 26.38
N ASP A 313 54.66 12.52 27.72
CA ASP A 313 55.80 12.83 28.60
C ASP A 313 55.62 12.21 30.01
N GLU A 314 56.72 11.92 30.72
CA GLU A 314 56.73 11.35 32.09
C GLU A 314 56.80 12.42 33.19
N GLU A 315 56.05 12.28 34.31
CA GLU A 315 56.48 12.76 35.65
C GLU A 315 55.71 12.07 36.80
N GLU A 316 56.26 12.09 38.03
CA GLU A 316 55.93 11.15 39.13
C GLU A 316 55.08 11.70 40.32
N GLU A 317 54.68 10.76 41.20
CA GLU A 317 54.34 10.91 42.64
C GLU A 317 53.01 11.59 43.06
N PRO A 318 52.47 11.33 44.29
CA PRO A 318 52.77 10.26 45.26
C PRO A 318 51.55 9.45 45.77
N VAL A 319 51.80 8.23 46.30
CA VAL A 319 50.76 7.32 46.84
C VAL A 319 50.61 7.39 48.37
N LYS A 320 49.38 7.52 48.89
CA LYS A 320 48.98 7.16 50.28
C LYS A 320 47.47 6.78 50.34
N SER A 321 46.98 5.82 51.13
CA SER A 321 47.57 4.63 51.78
C SER A 321 46.46 3.80 52.46
N GLU A 322 46.33 2.49 52.18
CA GLU A 322 45.40 1.58 52.90
C GLU A 322 46.09 0.76 54.01
N PRO A 323 45.37 0.49 55.11
CA PRO A 323 45.44 -0.83 55.78
C PRO A 323 44.08 -1.33 56.35
N VAL A 324 43.79 -2.62 56.55
CA VAL A 324 44.41 -3.90 56.12
C VAL A 324 43.40 -5.09 56.26
N LYS A 325 43.67 -6.19 55.54
CA LYS A 325 43.07 -7.56 55.56
C LYS A 325 42.88 -8.18 56.98
N PRO A 326 41.98 -9.18 57.25
CA PRO A 326 42.07 -10.58 56.72
C PRO A 326 40.73 -11.38 56.54
N VAL A 327 40.64 -12.67 56.14
CA VAL A 327 41.26 -13.58 55.11
C VAL A 327 40.53 -14.95 55.20
N ASN A 328 40.28 -15.65 54.06
CA ASN A 328 39.90 -17.09 53.92
C ASN A 328 38.54 -17.59 54.52
N ASN A 329 37.95 -18.74 54.14
CA ASN A 329 38.29 -19.75 53.11
C ASN A 329 37.05 -20.50 52.54
N ASN A 330 37.21 -21.22 51.43
CA ASN A 330 36.19 -22.13 50.85
C ASN A 330 36.14 -23.51 51.53
N VAL A 331 34.93 -24.07 51.76
CA VAL A 331 34.63 -25.53 51.80
C VAL A 331 33.18 -25.76 51.31
N PHE A 332 32.90 -26.93 50.72
CA PHE A 332 31.61 -27.30 50.08
C PHE A 332 31.03 -28.58 50.72
N THR A 333 29.82 -28.56 51.29
CA THR A 333 29.14 -29.75 51.86
C THR A 333 27.60 -29.68 51.75
N TYR A 334 26.96 -30.85 51.57
CA TYR A 334 25.50 -31.02 51.46
C TYR A 334 24.79 -31.19 52.82
N PRO A 335 23.51 -30.78 52.97
CA PRO A 335 22.70 -31.04 54.16
C PRO A 335 21.70 -32.22 54.05
N PRO A 336 21.64 -33.13 55.05
CA PRO A 336 20.53 -34.07 55.32
C PRO A 336 19.52 -33.48 56.35
N PRO A 337 18.39 -34.15 56.71
CA PRO A 337 17.11 -33.43 56.71
C PRO A 337 16.22 -33.45 57.99
N SER A 338 15.19 -32.59 57.94
CA SER A 338 13.83 -32.69 58.53
C SER A 338 13.55 -32.34 60.02
N ASN A 339 12.36 -31.75 60.23
CA ASN A 339 11.52 -31.71 61.45
C ASN A 339 12.03 -30.85 62.66
N LEU A 340 11.18 -30.23 63.50
CA LEU A 340 9.70 -30.06 63.52
C LEU A 340 9.27 -28.80 64.34
N SER A 341 8.09 -28.26 63.99
CA SER A 341 7.09 -27.48 64.78
C SER A 341 7.34 -26.07 65.41
N ASN A 342 6.30 -25.24 65.20
CA ASN A 342 5.68 -24.21 66.08
C ASN A 342 6.43 -22.91 66.50
N GLY A 343 5.94 -21.76 66.00
CA GLY A 343 6.28 -20.43 66.54
C GLY A 343 5.62 -19.24 65.80
N HIS A 344 4.41 -18.84 66.19
CA HIS A 344 3.70 -17.65 65.69
C HIS A 344 2.92 -16.95 66.83
N PRO A 345 2.55 -15.65 66.73
CA PRO A 345 2.92 -14.65 65.73
C PRO A 345 3.47 -13.33 66.34
N ARG A 346 4.06 -12.46 65.51
CA ARG A 346 3.99 -10.98 65.67
C ARG A 346 4.24 -10.30 64.30
N PRO A 347 3.47 -9.25 63.92
CA PRO A 347 3.54 -8.69 62.58
C PRO A 347 4.66 -7.66 62.41
N ARG A 348 5.27 -7.62 61.22
CA ARG A 348 6.05 -6.48 60.72
C ARG A 348 5.76 -6.26 59.24
N ASN A 349 5.47 -5.00 58.88
CA ASN A 349 5.22 -4.60 57.51
C ASN A 349 6.52 -4.69 56.69
N ALA A 350 6.47 -5.37 55.54
CA ALA A 350 7.55 -5.41 54.57
C ALA A 350 7.04 -4.92 53.21
N THR A 351 7.59 -3.81 52.72
CA THR A 351 7.29 -3.28 51.38
C THR A 351 7.82 -4.21 50.31
N LEU A 352 6.94 -5.03 49.75
CA LEU A 352 7.23 -6.02 48.72
C LEU A 352 7.56 -5.35 47.37
N ARG A 353 8.81 -4.90 47.23
CA ARG A 353 9.39 -4.34 46.00
C ARG A 353 9.48 -5.45 44.94
N LYS A 354 8.38 -5.71 44.23
CA LYS A 354 8.26 -6.76 43.19
C LYS A 354 9.24 -6.52 42.04
N THR A 355 10.43 -7.11 42.11
CA THR A 355 11.27 -7.36 40.93
C THR A 355 10.55 -8.35 40.02
N LYS A 356 10.00 -7.87 38.89
CA LYS A 356 9.57 -8.73 37.77
C LYS A 356 10.78 -9.57 37.35
N GLN A 357 10.73 -10.90 37.52
CA GLN A 357 11.67 -11.78 36.83
C GLN A 357 11.41 -11.66 35.32
N LYS A 358 12.47 -11.49 34.53
CA LYS A 358 12.38 -11.63 33.06
C LYS A 358 11.99 -13.07 32.74
N GLY A 359 11.11 -13.26 31.77
CA GLY A 359 10.67 -14.58 31.36
C GLY A 359 11.82 -15.35 30.69
N TYR A 360 11.90 -16.67 30.93
CA TYR A 360 12.82 -17.59 30.24
C TYR A 360 12.89 -17.33 28.72
N TRP A 361 11.73 -17.04 28.13
CA TRP A 361 11.56 -16.69 26.72
C TRP A 361 12.21 -15.38 26.27
N GLN A 362 12.18 -14.34 27.11
CA GLN A 362 12.87 -13.09 26.82
C GLN A 362 14.39 -13.33 26.76
N ASN A 363 14.92 -14.18 27.64
CA ASN A 363 16.34 -14.53 27.65
C ASN A 363 16.72 -15.40 26.44
N PHE A 364 15.91 -16.40 26.05
CA PHE A 364 16.16 -17.22 24.86
C PHE A 364 16.14 -16.38 23.57
N LEU A 365 15.13 -15.52 23.39
CA LEU A 365 15.04 -14.65 22.21
C LEU A 365 16.13 -13.57 22.20
N SER A 366 16.54 -13.05 23.36
CA SER A 366 17.68 -12.12 23.44
C SER A 366 18.97 -12.82 23.04
N GLY A 367 19.26 -14.02 23.60
CA GLY A 367 20.44 -14.81 23.21
C GLY A 367 20.45 -15.27 21.74
N LEU A 368 19.28 -15.38 21.08
CA LEU A 368 19.19 -15.62 19.64
C LEU A 368 19.52 -14.36 18.81
N LEU A 369 19.16 -13.18 19.31
CA LEU A 369 19.41 -11.87 18.69
C LEU A 369 20.81 -11.31 18.98
N GLU A 370 21.40 -11.69 20.11
CA GLU A 370 22.77 -11.38 20.55
C GLU A 370 23.82 -12.30 19.91
N ASN A 371 23.38 -13.37 19.25
CA ASN A 371 24.24 -14.25 18.49
C ASN A 371 24.73 -13.52 17.22
N LYS A 372 26.06 -13.40 17.03
CA LYS A 372 26.69 -12.62 15.92
C LYS A 372 26.11 -12.88 14.52
N ARG A 373 25.56 -14.07 14.26
CA ARG A 373 24.88 -14.38 12.99
C ARG A 373 23.61 -13.52 12.73
N PHE A 374 22.97 -13.02 13.78
CA PHE A 374 21.69 -12.30 13.77
C PHE A 374 21.72 -10.91 14.42
N GLU A 375 22.89 -10.44 14.84
CA GLU A 375 23.15 -9.15 15.49
C GLU A 375 22.47 -7.95 14.78
N LEU A 376 22.45 -7.98 13.43
CA LEU A 376 21.75 -7.02 12.56
C LEU A 376 20.26 -6.82 12.93
N LEU A 377 19.59 -7.83 13.49
CA LEU A 377 18.16 -7.80 13.87
C LEU A 377 17.87 -6.88 15.07
N ASN A 378 18.88 -6.52 15.87
CA ASN A 378 18.69 -5.56 16.96
C ASN A 378 18.43 -4.14 16.45
N SER A 379 19.03 -3.76 15.31
CA SER A 379 18.90 -2.44 14.69
C SER A 379 17.47 -2.13 14.22
N ARG A 380 17.14 -0.84 14.08
CA ARG A 380 15.86 -0.39 13.48
C ARG A 380 15.68 -0.93 12.04
N ALA A 381 16.78 -0.94 11.27
CA ALA A 381 16.83 -1.48 9.91
C ALA A 381 16.57 -3.00 9.87
N GLY A 382 16.97 -3.75 10.90
CA GLY A 382 16.74 -5.20 11.03
C GLY A 382 15.32 -5.60 11.45
N ARG A 383 14.50 -4.66 11.94
CA ARG A 383 13.09 -4.91 12.34
C ARG A 383 12.07 -4.54 11.26
N ALA A 384 12.47 -3.74 10.27
CA ALA A 384 11.68 -3.49 9.06
C ALA A 384 11.78 -4.67 8.08
N GLY A 385 10.79 -4.83 7.21
CA GLY A 385 10.81 -5.86 6.17
C GLY A 385 11.78 -5.48 5.05
N VAL A 386 12.90 -6.19 4.92
CA VAL A 386 13.93 -5.85 3.94
C VAL A 386 13.75 -6.67 2.66
N VAL A 387 13.78 -6.01 1.50
CA VAL A 387 13.78 -6.64 0.16
C VAL A 387 14.82 -5.98 -0.77
N HIS A 388 15.16 -6.62 -1.89
CA HIS A 388 16.02 -6.01 -2.91
C HIS A 388 15.31 -4.83 -3.59
N ASN A 389 16.06 -3.78 -3.94
CA ASN A 389 15.48 -2.61 -4.59
C ASN A 389 15.18 -2.87 -6.06
N PHE A 390 13.90 -2.95 -6.43
CA PHE A 390 13.48 -3.09 -7.82
C PHE A 390 13.74 -1.81 -8.65
N MET A 391 13.74 -0.63 -8.01
CA MET A 391 14.03 0.66 -8.64
C MET A 391 15.53 0.95 -8.83
N ARG A 392 16.42 0.00 -8.50
CA ARG A 392 17.87 0.22 -8.52
C ARG A 392 18.38 0.58 -9.93
N GLY A 393 19.17 1.65 -10.04
CA GLY A 393 19.74 2.15 -11.29
C GLY A 393 18.74 2.80 -12.25
N VAL A 394 17.48 3.01 -11.85
CA VAL A 394 16.48 3.70 -12.68
C VAL A 394 16.72 5.21 -12.62
N SER A 395 16.66 5.89 -13.77
CA SER A 395 16.63 7.35 -13.83
C SER A 395 15.22 7.86 -13.56
N LEU A 396 15.05 8.71 -12.54
CA LEU A 396 13.76 9.34 -12.22
C LEU A 396 13.69 10.76 -12.79
N GLN A 397 12.50 11.17 -13.23
CA GLN A 397 12.15 12.58 -13.44
C GLN A 397 10.94 12.90 -12.58
N GLN A 398 10.90 14.09 -11.98
CA GLN A 398 9.77 14.57 -11.22
C GLN A 398 8.65 15.02 -12.17
N THR A 399 7.75 14.10 -12.54
CA THR A 399 6.65 14.35 -13.47
C THR A 399 5.33 14.57 -12.75
N PHE A 400 5.19 15.73 -12.11
CA PHE A 400 3.97 16.19 -11.40
C PHE A 400 3.59 15.31 -10.17
N PRO A 401 2.62 15.72 -9.31
CA PRO A 401 2.07 14.85 -8.26
C PRO A 401 1.31 13.64 -8.84
N LEU A 402 0.85 12.74 -7.96
CA LEU A 402 0.12 11.49 -8.30
C LEU A 402 -1.04 11.67 -9.29
N SER A 403 -1.63 12.86 -9.36
CA SER A 403 -2.51 13.30 -10.45
C SER A 403 -1.76 14.25 -11.40
N PRO A 404 -1.48 13.87 -12.65
CA PRO A 404 -0.94 14.77 -13.68
C PRO A 404 -2.01 15.68 -14.30
N PHE A 405 -3.22 15.74 -13.72
CA PHE A 405 -4.38 16.48 -14.25
C PHE A 405 -5.03 17.44 -13.23
N THR A 406 -4.33 17.76 -12.13
CA THR A 406 -4.80 18.76 -11.15
C THR A 406 -4.12 20.12 -11.41
N PRO A 407 -4.82 21.27 -11.29
CA PRO A 407 -4.23 22.58 -11.55
C PRO A 407 -3.05 22.94 -10.65
N GLU A 408 -2.11 23.74 -11.18
CA GLU A 408 -0.90 24.19 -10.48
C GLU A 408 -1.24 25.20 -9.35
N ASP A 409 -2.23 26.07 -9.57
CA ASP A 409 -2.73 27.03 -8.58
C ASP A 409 -3.57 26.38 -7.47
N SER A 410 -2.88 25.79 -6.51
CA SER A 410 -3.43 25.54 -5.18
C SER A 410 -2.33 25.73 -4.13
N GLY A 411 -2.21 26.98 -3.68
CA GLY A 411 -1.19 27.52 -2.77
C GLY A 411 -1.23 26.95 -1.34
N VAL A 412 -1.01 25.63 -1.23
CA VAL A 412 -0.82 24.95 0.04
C VAL A 412 0.58 25.30 0.56
N ASN A 413 0.65 26.30 1.44
CA ASN A 413 1.87 26.65 2.17
C ASN A 413 2.42 25.40 2.89
N ARG A 414 3.66 25.03 2.59
CA ARG A 414 4.32 23.85 3.18
C ARG A 414 4.86 24.21 4.57
N VAL A 415 3.99 24.11 5.58
CA VAL A 415 4.31 24.43 6.98
C VAL A 415 3.69 23.36 7.89
N SER A 416 4.23 22.14 7.89
CA SER A 416 3.92 21.12 8.92
C SER A 416 4.87 19.92 8.90
N ASP A 417 5.31 19.50 10.08
CA ASP A 417 6.28 18.41 10.30
C ASP A 417 5.82 16.99 9.88
N ASP A 418 4.52 16.78 9.57
CA ASP A 418 4.11 15.58 8.84
C ASP A 418 4.23 15.81 7.33
N PHE A 419 4.87 14.85 6.65
CA PHE A 419 4.97 14.73 5.18
C PHE A 419 6.00 15.62 4.47
N ASP A 420 6.97 16.24 5.16
CA ASP A 420 8.01 17.08 4.53
C ASP A 420 8.73 16.42 3.34
N GLY A 421 9.10 15.14 3.48
CA GLY A 421 9.79 14.35 2.46
C GLY A 421 8.88 13.77 1.37
N LEU A 422 7.57 14.11 1.34
CA LEU A 422 6.60 13.52 0.40
C LEU A 422 7.01 13.68 -1.08
N LEU A 423 7.62 14.81 -1.43
CA LEU A 423 8.06 15.13 -2.79
C LEU A 423 9.51 14.72 -3.09
N GLU A 424 10.25 14.23 -2.10
CA GLU A 424 11.61 13.74 -2.31
C GLU A 424 11.59 12.47 -3.20
N LEU A 425 12.54 12.34 -4.12
CA LEU A 425 12.60 11.21 -5.05
C LEU A 425 13.26 9.98 -4.41
N HIS A 426 12.89 8.79 -4.89
CA HIS A 426 13.50 7.53 -4.45
C HIS A 426 15.00 7.51 -4.78
N PRO A 427 15.91 7.24 -3.83
CA PRO A 427 17.35 7.16 -4.10
C PRO A 427 17.69 5.85 -4.83
N THR A 428 17.70 5.87 -6.16
CA THR A 428 17.84 4.65 -6.99
C THR A 428 19.24 4.02 -6.96
N ASN A 429 20.21 4.58 -6.23
CA ASN A 429 21.49 3.93 -5.96
C ASN A 429 21.39 2.82 -4.87
N ILE A 430 20.42 2.90 -3.94
CA ILE A 430 20.37 1.98 -2.79
C ILE A 430 20.08 0.52 -3.22
N LYS A 431 20.79 -0.42 -2.59
CA LYS A 431 20.72 -1.87 -2.90
C LYS A 431 19.44 -2.55 -2.38
N ARG A 432 18.76 -1.98 -1.37
CA ARG A 432 17.66 -2.59 -0.60
C ARG A 432 16.53 -1.59 -0.32
N LEU A 433 15.32 -2.09 -0.08
CA LEU A 433 14.16 -1.32 0.40
C LEU A 433 13.84 -1.71 1.85
N TYR A 434 13.32 -0.78 2.63
CA TYR A 434 12.90 -0.98 4.03
C TYR A 434 11.40 -0.76 4.11
N MET A 435 10.64 -1.85 4.08
CA MET A 435 9.19 -1.83 4.06
C MET A 435 8.62 -1.97 5.46
N VAL A 436 7.75 -1.05 5.84
CA VAL A 436 7.09 -1.02 7.16
C VAL A 436 5.57 -0.88 7.02
N ASP A 437 4.84 -1.30 8.06
CA ASP A 437 3.39 -1.16 8.18
C ASP A 437 2.95 0.29 7.89
N ALA A 438 2.00 0.46 6.97
CA ALA A 438 1.53 1.78 6.55
C ALA A 438 0.80 2.55 7.68
N GLY A 439 0.31 1.85 8.71
CA GLY A 439 -0.27 2.47 9.91
C GLY A 439 0.73 3.29 10.74
N LEU A 440 2.03 3.16 10.49
CA LEU A 440 3.06 4.04 11.05
C LEU A 440 2.96 5.48 10.54
N THR A 441 2.43 5.67 9.33
CA THR A 441 2.10 6.98 8.78
C THR A 441 0.72 7.42 9.30
N PHE A 442 -0.34 6.88 8.70
CA PHE A 442 -1.73 7.06 9.10
C PHE A 442 -2.52 5.76 8.82
N ASN A 443 -3.48 5.45 9.68
CA ASN A 443 -3.97 4.08 9.85
C ASN A 443 -5.02 3.60 8.81
N SER A 444 -5.17 4.27 7.66
CA SER A 444 -6.18 3.90 6.64
C SER A 444 -5.59 3.83 5.21
N PRO A 445 -5.89 2.78 4.40
CA PRO A 445 -5.28 2.54 3.09
C PRO A 445 -5.88 3.38 1.94
N TYR A 446 -6.32 4.61 2.22
CA TYR A 446 -6.84 5.56 1.22
C TYR A 446 -5.98 5.70 -0.04
N PRO A 447 -4.63 5.70 0.01
CA PRO A 447 -3.80 5.80 -1.19
C PRO A 447 -4.04 4.74 -2.26
N LEU A 448 -4.57 3.56 -1.89
CA LEU A 448 -4.91 2.49 -2.83
C LEU A 448 -6.19 2.76 -3.63
N VAL A 449 -7.19 3.39 -2.99
CA VAL A 449 -8.48 3.74 -3.63
C VAL A 449 -8.49 5.13 -4.26
N LEU A 450 -7.65 6.04 -3.77
CA LEU A 450 -7.45 7.38 -4.35
C LEU A 450 -6.49 7.40 -5.55
N ARG A 451 -5.92 6.24 -5.96
CA ARG A 451 -5.17 6.08 -7.21
C ARG A 451 -6.05 6.54 -8.40
N PRO A 452 -5.75 7.67 -9.09
CA PRO A 452 -6.70 8.30 -10.01
C PRO A 452 -7.23 7.39 -11.12
N GLN A 453 -6.41 6.42 -11.55
CA GLN A 453 -6.73 5.51 -12.64
C GLN A 453 -7.75 4.42 -12.25
N ARG A 454 -8.09 4.28 -10.96
CA ARG A 454 -9.20 3.43 -10.48
C ARG A 454 -10.55 4.14 -10.48
N ALA A 455 -10.56 5.48 -10.45
CA ALA A 455 -11.76 6.31 -10.44
C ALA A 455 -12.84 5.83 -9.43
N VAL A 456 -12.44 5.59 -8.17
CA VAL A 456 -13.38 5.22 -7.09
C VAL A 456 -14.29 6.40 -6.76
N GLU A 457 -15.59 6.16 -6.73
CA GLU A 457 -16.63 7.20 -6.54
C GLU A 457 -17.31 7.09 -5.17
N ILE A 458 -17.31 5.89 -4.57
CA ILE A 458 -17.85 5.63 -3.22
C ILE A 458 -16.80 4.85 -2.43
N ILE A 459 -16.43 5.36 -1.25
CA ILE A 459 -15.49 4.73 -0.33
C ILE A 459 -16.21 4.37 0.98
N LEU A 460 -16.35 3.08 1.26
CA LEU A 460 -16.81 2.57 2.56
C LEU A 460 -15.58 2.36 3.45
N SER A 461 -15.32 3.34 4.34
CA SER A 461 -14.14 3.42 5.20
C SER A 461 -14.45 2.88 6.60
N PHE A 462 -13.91 1.73 6.96
CA PHE A 462 -14.07 1.12 8.27
C PHE A 462 -12.84 1.38 9.16
N ASP A 463 -13.03 2.21 10.19
CA ASP A 463 -11.96 2.63 11.10
C ASP A 463 -12.02 1.90 12.45
N PHE A 464 -10.96 1.13 12.69
CA PHE A 464 -10.68 0.30 13.86
C PHE A 464 -9.45 0.81 14.62
N SER A 465 -9.02 2.05 14.35
CA SER A 465 -7.92 2.72 15.06
C SER A 465 -8.12 2.71 16.57
N ALA A 466 -7.02 2.66 17.32
CA ALA A 466 -7.09 2.85 18.77
C ALA A 466 -7.48 4.29 19.08
N ARG A 467 -8.39 4.49 20.04
CA ARG A 467 -8.78 5.81 20.55
C ARG A 467 -8.45 5.89 22.05
N PRO A 468 -8.15 7.08 22.60
CA PRO A 468 -7.96 7.27 24.05
C PRO A 468 -9.17 6.89 24.91
N SER A 469 -10.37 6.94 24.34
CA SER A 469 -11.63 6.52 24.94
C SER A 469 -12.65 6.18 23.84
N ASP A 470 -13.65 5.34 24.15
CA ASP A 470 -14.83 5.09 23.30
C ASP A 470 -15.54 6.39 22.89
N THR A 471 -15.44 7.44 23.71
CA THR A 471 -16.04 8.77 23.50
C THR A 471 -15.19 9.73 22.65
N THR A 472 -13.92 9.43 22.35
CA THR A 472 -13.04 10.38 21.64
C THR A 472 -13.45 10.56 20.17
N PRO A 473 -13.47 11.78 19.59
CA PRO A 473 -13.79 12.01 18.18
C PRO A 473 -12.98 11.09 17.23
N PRO A 474 -13.64 10.31 16.35
CA PRO A 474 -12.98 9.24 15.59
C PRO A 474 -12.13 9.73 14.40
N PHE A 475 -12.04 11.04 14.15
CA PHE A 475 -11.51 11.58 12.88
C PHE A 475 -9.99 11.75 12.79
N LYS A 476 -9.18 11.37 13.80
CA LYS A 476 -7.71 11.55 13.84
C LYS A 476 -7.02 11.09 12.55
N GLU A 477 -7.26 9.84 12.16
CA GLU A 477 -6.58 9.22 11.02
C GLU A 477 -7.28 9.56 9.68
N LEU A 478 -8.56 9.97 9.72
CA LEU A 478 -9.31 10.50 8.57
C LEU A 478 -8.81 11.89 8.14
N LYS A 479 -8.51 12.79 9.10
CA LYS A 479 -7.91 14.12 8.82
C LYS A 479 -6.47 14.00 8.30
N LEU A 480 -5.72 12.96 8.72
CA LEU A 480 -4.40 12.66 8.13
C LEU A 480 -4.53 12.18 6.67
N ALA A 481 -5.55 11.38 6.35
CA ALA A 481 -5.83 10.98 4.97
C ALA A 481 -6.25 12.18 4.07
N GLU A 482 -7.08 13.09 4.59
CA GLU A 482 -7.44 14.35 3.91
C GLU A 482 -6.19 15.22 3.67
N LYS A 483 -5.36 15.45 4.70
CA LYS A 483 -4.08 16.17 4.59
C LYS A 483 -3.18 15.53 3.52
N TRP A 484 -3.05 14.21 3.52
CA TRP A 484 -2.27 13.47 2.53
C TRP A 484 -2.84 13.62 1.11
N ALA A 485 -4.16 13.50 0.92
CA ALA A 485 -4.80 13.64 -0.39
C ALA A 485 -4.62 15.05 -0.97
N ASN A 486 -4.81 16.08 -0.13
CA ASN A 486 -4.62 17.49 -0.50
C ASN A 486 -3.16 17.80 -0.88
N LEU A 487 -2.18 17.26 -0.15
CA LEU A 487 -0.76 17.41 -0.50
C LEU A 487 -0.40 16.69 -1.81
N ASN A 488 -1.02 15.54 -2.10
CA ASN A 488 -0.85 14.80 -3.35
C ASN A 488 -1.76 15.29 -4.50
N LYS A 489 -2.53 16.38 -4.29
CA LYS A 489 -3.43 17.00 -5.28
C LYS A 489 -4.50 16.03 -5.82
N LEU A 490 -5.05 15.20 -4.94
CA LEU A 490 -6.11 14.22 -5.21
C LEU A 490 -7.48 14.72 -4.69
N SER A 491 -8.57 14.41 -5.40
CA SER A 491 -9.93 14.75 -4.95
C SER A 491 -10.28 14.02 -3.65
N PHE A 492 -10.67 14.75 -2.62
CA PHE A 492 -11.13 14.22 -1.33
C PHE A 492 -12.23 15.14 -0.75
N PRO A 493 -13.29 14.61 -0.12
CA PRO A 493 -14.33 15.46 0.45
C PRO A 493 -13.81 16.17 1.72
N PRO A 494 -14.19 17.44 1.96
CA PRO A 494 -13.75 18.16 3.15
C PRO A 494 -14.35 17.52 4.41
N ILE A 495 -13.49 17.25 5.39
CA ILE A 495 -13.86 16.58 6.63
C ILE A 495 -14.13 17.63 7.71
N ASP A 496 -15.38 18.11 7.75
CA ASP A 496 -15.89 18.95 8.84
C ASP A 496 -15.95 18.13 10.14
N THR A 497 -15.03 18.41 11.06
CA THR A 497 -14.98 17.74 12.37
C THR A 497 -16.08 18.21 13.32
N THR A 498 -16.67 19.40 13.09
CA THR A 498 -17.73 19.94 13.96
C THR A 498 -19.05 19.19 13.83
N VAL A 499 -19.17 18.25 12.89
CA VAL A 499 -20.23 17.25 12.87
C VAL A 499 -20.28 16.43 14.17
N PHE A 500 -19.14 16.22 14.85
CA PHE A 500 -19.10 15.56 16.15
C PHE A 500 -19.77 16.41 17.24
N ASP A 501 -19.52 17.72 17.24
CA ASP A 501 -20.09 18.64 18.23
C ASP A 501 -21.59 18.86 18.02
N ARG A 502 -22.07 18.72 16.76
CA ARG A 502 -23.48 18.85 16.38
C ARG A 502 -24.30 17.57 16.55
N GLU A 503 -23.74 16.41 16.21
CA GLU A 503 -24.48 15.13 16.12
C GLU A 503 -24.00 14.07 17.12
N GLY A 504 -22.93 14.33 17.87
CA GLY A 504 -22.32 13.38 18.81
C GLY A 504 -21.54 12.26 18.13
N LEU A 505 -21.27 11.20 18.90
CA LEU A 505 -20.64 9.96 18.44
C LEU A 505 -21.66 9.07 17.71
N LYS A 506 -21.30 8.55 16.52
CA LYS A 506 -22.18 7.73 15.67
C LYS A 506 -21.44 6.55 15.04
N GLU A 507 -22.17 5.50 14.69
CA GLU A 507 -21.68 4.35 13.92
C GLU A 507 -21.19 4.74 12.51
N LEU A 508 -21.83 5.73 11.87
CA LEU A 508 -21.53 6.20 10.51
C LEU A 508 -21.61 7.73 10.38
N TYR A 509 -20.62 8.31 9.66
CA TYR A 509 -20.65 9.67 9.11
C TYR A 509 -20.48 9.63 7.59
N ILE A 510 -21.13 10.55 6.86
CA ILE A 510 -21.07 10.60 5.38
C ILE A 510 -20.55 11.96 4.92
N PHE A 511 -19.38 11.97 4.27
CA PHE A 511 -18.72 13.19 3.78
C PHE A 511 -18.84 13.28 2.25
N ARG A 512 -19.24 14.45 1.74
CA ARG A 512 -19.38 14.77 0.32
C ARG A 512 -18.68 16.10 0.03
N HIS A 513 -18.16 16.29 -1.19
CA HIS A 513 -17.70 17.61 -1.62
C HIS A 513 -18.90 18.52 -1.91
N PRO A 514 -18.94 19.77 -1.42
CA PRO A 514 -20.12 20.63 -1.58
C PRO A 514 -20.37 21.07 -3.03
N SER A 515 -19.37 20.97 -3.91
CA SER A 515 -19.40 21.51 -5.28
C SER A 515 -18.73 20.65 -6.37
N ASP A 516 -18.17 19.49 -6.05
CA ASP A 516 -17.60 18.57 -7.05
C ASP A 516 -18.41 17.26 -7.04
N PRO A 517 -19.35 17.06 -7.99
CA PRO A 517 -20.16 15.84 -8.07
C PRO A 517 -19.34 14.61 -8.47
N TYR A 518 -18.05 14.79 -8.78
CA TYR A 518 -17.11 13.74 -9.14
C TYR A 518 -15.98 13.56 -8.12
N CYS A 519 -16.10 14.15 -6.93
CA CYS A 519 -15.23 13.83 -5.79
C CYS A 519 -15.79 12.56 -5.10
N PRO A 520 -14.94 11.61 -4.66
CA PRO A 520 -15.43 10.42 -3.97
C PRO A 520 -16.25 10.78 -2.72
N ILE A 521 -17.36 10.06 -2.52
CA ILE A 521 -18.16 10.14 -1.30
C ILE A 521 -17.59 9.15 -0.29
N VAL A 522 -17.32 9.62 0.93
CA VAL A 522 -16.74 8.82 2.01
C VAL A 522 -17.81 8.49 3.04
N LEU A 523 -18.11 7.20 3.21
CA LEU A 523 -18.93 6.66 4.29
C LEU A 523 -17.95 6.13 5.36
N HIS A 524 -17.76 6.89 6.43
CA HIS A 524 -16.80 6.60 7.49
C HIS A 524 -17.50 5.90 8.66
N PHE A 525 -17.31 4.59 8.74
CA PHE A 525 -17.79 3.72 9.80
C PHE A 525 -16.80 3.70 10.97
N CYS A 526 -17.30 3.95 12.17
CA CYS A 526 -16.51 4.07 13.39
C CYS A 526 -16.62 2.81 14.25
N LEU A 527 -15.51 2.36 14.86
CA LEU A 527 -15.55 1.32 15.89
C LEU A 527 -16.07 1.89 17.23
N VAL A 528 -17.39 1.82 17.38
CA VAL A 528 -18.19 2.29 18.53
C VAL A 528 -19.23 1.24 18.91
N ASN A 529 -19.56 1.11 20.20
CA ASN A 529 -20.62 0.23 20.68
C ASN A 529 -21.77 1.07 21.27
N ILE A 530 -22.68 1.53 20.40
CA ILE A 530 -23.83 2.38 20.76
C ILE A 530 -25.11 1.55 20.66
N GLU A 531 -25.76 1.46 19.50
CA GLU A 531 -27.06 0.78 19.40
C GLU A 531 -26.97 -0.74 19.52
N PHE A 532 -25.80 -1.34 19.26
CA PHE A 532 -25.56 -2.77 19.50
C PHE A 532 -25.75 -3.18 20.98
N ARG A 533 -25.57 -2.26 21.94
CA ARG A 533 -25.88 -2.51 23.37
C ARG A 533 -27.36 -2.76 23.61
N ARG A 534 -28.23 -2.20 22.77
CA ARG A 534 -29.71 -2.19 22.90
C ARG A 534 -30.37 -3.20 21.96
N PHE A 535 -29.79 -3.42 20.79
CA PHE A 535 -30.36 -4.22 19.70
C PHE A 535 -29.45 -5.41 19.32
N LYS A 536 -30.06 -6.54 18.95
CA LYS A 536 -29.37 -7.78 18.49
C LYS A 536 -29.29 -7.91 16.97
N ALA A 537 -30.23 -7.27 16.26
CA ALA A 537 -30.19 -6.98 14.83
C ALA A 537 -30.88 -5.60 14.62
N PRO A 538 -30.68 -4.90 13.49
CA PRO A 538 -31.34 -3.61 13.25
C PRO A 538 -32.86 -3.70 13.47
N GLY A 539 -33.40 -2.85 14.34
CA GLY A 539 -34.81 -2.86 14.75
C GLY A 539 -35.25 -3.95 15.73
N VAL A 540 -34.39 -4.93 16.06
CA VAL A 540 -34.72 -6.07 16.96
C VAL A 540 -34.04 -5.88 18.34
N PRO A 541 -34.78 -5.53 19.40
CA PRO A 541 -34.20 -5.23 20.72
C PRO A 541 -33.67 -6.48 21.43
N ARG A 542 -32.87 -6.26 22.49
CA ARG A 542 -32.38 -7.29 23.41
C ARG A 542 -33.34 -7.45 24.59
N GLU A 543 -33.85 -8.66 24.78
CA GLU A 543 -34.92 -8.95 25.73
C GLU A 543 -34.37 -9.54 27.03
N THR A 544 -33.52 -10.58 26.91
CA THR A 544 -32.95 -11.27 28.07
C THR A 544 -31.75 -10.51 28.65
N ASP A 545 -31.47 -10.73 29.93
CA ASP A 545 -30.30 -10.12 30.56
C ASP A 545 -28.98 -10.72 30.08
N GLU A 546 -29.00 -11.93 29.52
CA GLU A 546 -27.86 -12.53 28.84
C GLU A 546 -27.56 -11.82 27.52
N GLU A 547 -28.60 -11.53 26.71
CA GLU A 547 -28.45 -10.75 25.48
C GLU A 547 -27.90 -9.35 25.76
N LYS A 548 -28.33 -8.71 26.85
CA LYS A 548 -27.82 -7.39 27.30
C LYS A 548 -26.37 -7.49 27.79
N LYS A 549 -26.05 -8.43 28.69
CA LYS A 549 -24.68 -8.68 29.19
C LYS A 549 -23.70 -9.04 28.07
N PHE A 550 -24.15 -9.72 27.02
CA PHE A 550 -23.31 -10.01 25.86
C PHE A 550 -22.83 -8.72 25.17
N ALA A 551 -23.69 -7.73 24.97
CA ALA A 551 -23.32 -6.48 24.28
C ALA A 551 -22.86 -5.33 25.21
N ALA A 552 -23.04 -5.46 26.53
CA ALA A 552 -22.48 -4.53 27.51
C ALA A 552 -20.97 -4.76 27.68
N PHE A 553 -20.17 -4.11 26.84
CA PHE A 553 -18.71 -4.01 26.93
C PHE A 553 -18.22 -2.73 26.23
N ASP A 554 -17.07 -2.23 26.65
CA ASP A 554 -16.42 -1.05 26.06
C ASP A 554 -15.22 -1.49 25.20
N ILE A 555 -14.80 -0.69 24.21
CA ILE A 555 -13.69 -1.08 23.33
C ILE A 555 -12.34 -0.62 23.90
N PHE A 556 -12.27 0.63 24.37
CA PHE A 556 -11.06 1.34 24.79
C PHE A 556 -11.14 1.86 26.24
N ASP A 557 -12.34 2.10 26.79
CA ASP A 557 -12.50 2.61 28.16
C ASP A 557 -12.19 1.56 29.25
N ASP A 558 -12.37 0.27 28.94
CA ASP A 558 -12.03 -0.83 29.84
C ASP A 558 -10.50 -1.13 29.81
N LYS A 559 -9.89 -1.12 31.00
CA LYS A 559 -8.44 -1.36 31.21
C LYS A 559 -8.03 -2.82 31.02
N ASP A 560 -8.97 -3.74 31.17
CA ASP A 560 -8.79 -5.17 30.90
C ASP A 560 -9.42 -5.58 29.55
N SER A 561 -9.76 -4.59 28.70
CA SER A 561 -10.26 -4.80 27.33
C SER A 561 -9.34 -5.73 26.53
N PRO A 562 -9.86 -6.83 25.96
CA PRO A 562 -9.09 -7.70 25.07
C PRO A 562 -8.78 -7.03 23.72
N TYR A 563 -9.33 -5.84 23.44
CA TYR A 563 -9.25 -5.20 22.13
C TYR A 563 -8.01 -4.30 21.94
N SER A 564 -7.06 -4.30 22.87
CA SER A 564 -5.75 -3.64 22.68
C SER A 564 -5.08 -4.07 21.37
N THR A 565 -4.44 -3.11 20.68
CA THR A 565 -3.73 -3.36 19.40
C THR A 565 -2.62 -4.41 19.55
N PHE A 566 -2.03 -4.55 20.74
CA PHE A 566 -0.98 -5.54 21.03
C PHE A 566 -1.50 -6.85 21.62
N ASN A 567 -2.82 -7.02 21.80
CA ASN A 567 -3.35 -8.31 22.23
C ASN A 567 -3.48 -9.26 21.04
N PHE A 568 -2.81 -10.41 21.14
CA PHE A 568 -2.83 -11.49 20.16
C PHE A 568 -3.40 -12.81 20.72
N LYS A 569 -4.28 -12.73 21.73
CA LYS A 569 -5.10 -13.84 22.21
C LYS A 569 -6.54 -13.36 22.46
N TYR A 570 -7.51 -13.82 21.70
CA TYR A 570 -8.91 -13.44 21.86
C TYR A 570 -9.71 -14.67 22.27
N SER A 571 -10.38 -14.62 23.42
CA SER A 571 -11.36 -15.65 23.77
C SER A 571 -12.50 -15.67 22.76
N HIS A 572 -13.17 -16.81 22.61
CA HIS A 572 -14.30 -16.96 21.69
C HIS A 572 -15.37 -15.88 21.89
N ASP A 573 -15.65 -15.46 23.13
CA ASP A 573 -16.62 -14.40 23.40
C ASP A 573 -16.11 -12.99 23.11
N ALA A 574 -14.81 -12.72 23.26
CA ALA A 574 -14.21 -11.46 22.79
C ALA A 574 -14.26 -11.38 21.25
N PHE A 575 -13.95 -12.48 20.55
CA PHE A 575 -14.10 -12.58 19.10
C PHE A 575 -15.55 -12.33 18.67
N ARG A 576 -16.51 -13.05 19.27
CA ARG A 576 -17.95 -12.95 18.93
C ARG A 576 -18.49 -11.55 19.21
N ARG A 577 -18.13 -10.93 20.33
CA ARG A 577 -18.54 -9.57 20.69
C ARG A 577 -18.11 -8.56 19.63
N LEU A 578 -16.84 -8.57 19.22
CA LEU A 578 -16.30 -7.60 18.26
C LEU A 578 -16.78 -7.84 16.82
N SER A 579 -16.83 -9.11 16.39
CA SER A 579 -17.35 -9.46 15.05
C SER A 579 -18.85 -9.19 14.93
N LYS A 580 -19.66 -9.47 15.96
CA LYS A 580 -21.10 -9.16 15.95
C LYS A 580 -21.41 -7.68 16.09
N LEU A 581 -20.62 -6.92 16.85
CA LEU A 581 -20.71 -5.46 16.90
C LEU A 581 -20.54 -4.85 15.50
N THR A 582 -19.49 -5.26 14.80
CA THR A 582 -19.14 -4.69 13.49
C THR A 582 -20.02 -5.21 12.35
N GLU A 583 -20.51 -6.45 12.45
CA GLU A 583 -21.61 -6.96 11.61
C GLU A 583 -22.88 -6.12 11.82
N PHE A 584 -23.27 -5.84 13.08
CA PHE A 584 -24.45 -5.03 13.39
C PHE A 584 -24.33 -3.58 12.89
N ASN A 585 -23.24 -2.86 13.22
CA ASN A 585 -23.04 -1.46 12.81
C ASN A 585 -23.07 -1.32 11.27
N THR A 586 -22.57 -2.32 10.53
CA THR A 586 -22.63 -2.34 9.07
C THR A 586 -24.05 -2.62 8.56
N LEU A 587 -24.77 -3.58 9.17
CA LEU A 587 -26.16 -3.89 8.81
C LEU A 587 -27.13 -2.74 9.11
N LEU A 588 -26.88 -1.96 10.17
CA LEU A 588 -27.69 -0.81 10.58
C LEU A 588 -27.80 0.26 9.48
N HIS A 589 -26.74 0.44 8.69
CA HIS A 589 -26.62 1.48 7.66
C HIS A 589 -26.66 0.95 6.22
N VAL A 590 -27.22 -0.24 5.99
CA VAL A 590 -27.39 -0.80 4.63
C VAL A 590 -28.20 0.12 3.71
N GLU A 591 -29.25 0.76 4.22
CA GLU A 591 -30.07 1.70 3.42
C GLU A 591 -29.34 3.03 3.14
N ASP A 592 -28.47 3.50 4.04
CA ASP A 592 -27.61 4.67 3.77
C ASP A 592 -26.60 4.38 2.66
N ILE A 593 -25.98 3.19 2.68
CA ILE A 593 -25.07 2.75 1.60
C ILE A 593 -25.84 2.64 0.27
N LYS A 594 -27.01 1.97 0.27
CA LYS A 594 -27.87 1.87 -0.93
C LYS A 594 -28.28 3.24 -1.48
N LYS A 595 -28.63 4.18 -0.60
CA LYS A 595 -28.97 5.56 -0.97
C LYS A 595 -27.80 6.25 -1.66
N VAL A 596 -26.58 6.19 -1.11
CA VAL A 596 -25.41 6.79 -1.76
C VAL A 596 -25.10 6.15 -3.12
N ILE A 597 -25.26 4.83 -3.26
CA ILE A 597 -25.09 4.15 -4.55
C ILE A 597 -26.12 4.66 -5.57
N ALA A 598 -27.39 4.79 -5.18
CA ALA A 598 -28.44 5.34 -6.04
C ALA A 598 -28.20 6.83 -6.41
N ASP A 599 -27.80 7.66 -5.45
CA ASP A 599 -27.45 9.07 -5.67
C ASP A 599 -26.35 9.23 -6.74
N VAL A 600 -25.33 8.37 -6.69
CA VAL A 600 -24.20 8.41 -7.62
C VAL A 600 -24.59 7.87 -9.01
N ILE A 601 -25.39 6.79 -9.08
CA ILE A 601 -25.99 6.32 -10.34
C ILE A 601 -26.78 7.45 -11.01
N GLN A 602 -27.59 8.17 -10.25
CA GLN A 602 -28.39 9.28 -10.75
C GLN A 602 -27.52 10.46 -11.20
N SER A 603 -26.50 10.86 -10.41
CA SER A 603 -25.54 11.89 -10.82
C SER A 603 -24.81 11.52 -12.12
N LYS A 604 -24.48 10.24 -12.34
CA LYS A 604 -23.83 9.75 -13.57
C LYS A 604 -24.76 9.76 -14.79
N ARG A 605 -26.08 9.63 -14.61
CA ARG A 605 -27.09 9.86 -15.66
C ARG A 605 -27.13 11.33 -16.09
N GLU A 606 -27.25 12.21 -15.11
CA GLU A 606 -27.46 13.65 -15.32
C GLU A 606 -26.22 14.36 -15.84
N ASN A 607 -25.04 14.07 -15.26
CA ASN A 607 -23.80 14.75 -15.58
C ASN A 607 -22.94 14.01 -16.63
N GLY A 608 -23.16 12.71 -16.81
CA GLY A 608 -22.28 11.85 -17.61
C GLY A 608 -20.93 11.60 -16.91
N PRO A 609 -20.03 10.84 -17.56
CA PRO A 609 -18.75 10.46 -16.97
C PRO A 609 -17.81 11.67 -16.73
N LYS A 610 -17.04 11.64 -15.62
CA LYS A 610 -15.99 12.64 -15.34
C LYS A 610 -15.02 12.70 -16.52
N ILE A 611 -14.85 13.89 -17.10
CA ILE A 611 -13.83 14.10 -18.15
C ILE A 611 -12.47 14.22 -17.45
N PRO A 612 -11.51 13.29 -17.67
CA PRO A 612 -10.29 13.22 -16.86
C PRO A 612 -9.22 14.25 -17.26
N ILE A 613 -9.40 14.95 -18.39
CA ILE A 613 -8.49 15.99 -18.88
C ILE A 613 -9.26 17.02 -19.72
N THR A 614 -9.04 18.31 -19.48
CA THR A 614 -9.70 19.39 -20.23
C THR A 614 -8.94 19.74 -21.52
N MET A 615 -9.61 20.42 -22.46
CA MET A 615 -8.96 20.93 -23.67
C MET A 615 -7.84 21.95 -23.37
N GLN A 616 -7.99 22.74 -22.30
CA GLN A 616 -6.95 23.66 -21.82
C GLN A 616 -5.71 22.88 -21.33
N GLN A 617 -5.91 21.82 -20.53
CA GLN A 617 -4.82 20.96 -20.09
C GLN A 617 -4.12 20.28 -21.27
N ILE A 618 -4.86 19.76 -22.26
CA ILE A 618 -4.29 19.16 -23.49
C ILE A 618 -3.37 20.14 -24.24
N ASN A 619 -3.71 21.43 -24.26
CA ASN A 619 -2.87 22.46 -24.89
C ASN A 619 -1.60 22.76 -24.07
N ASN A 620 -1.70 22.72 -22.74
CA ASN A 620 -0.59 22.95 -21.81
C ASN A 620 0.37 21.74 -21.69
N LEU A 621 -0.05 20.52 -22.10
CA LEU A 621 0.80 19.32 -22.08
C LEU A 621 2.10 19.50 -22.89
N GLN A 622 3.20 19.81 -22.21
CA GLN A 622 4.54 19.85 -22.79
C GLN A 622 4.99 18.46 -23.26
N ARG A 623 5.94 18.42 -24.21
CA ARG A 623 6.59 17.19 -24.75
C ARG A 623 5.64 16.15 -25.40
N VAL A 624 4.33 16.40 -25.50
CA VAL A 624 3.37 15.51 -26.18
C VAL A 624 3.36 15.74 -27.69
N SER A 625 3.52 14.66 -28.47
CA SER A 625 3.56 14.73 -29.93
C SER A 625 2.25 15.28 -30.53
N LYS A 626 2.34 16.00 -31.66
CA LYS A 626 1.17 16.57 -32.37
C LYS A 626 0.08 15.53 -32.66
N ARG A 627 0.46 14.29 -33.00
CA ARG A 627 -0.45 13.15 -33.21
C ARG A 627 -1.18 12.74 -31.92
N ASN A 628 -0.48 12.69 -30.79
CA ASN A 628 -1.09 12.34 -29.50
C ASN A 628 -1.97 13.47 -28.97
N ARG A 629 -1.55 14.73 -29.09
CA ARG A 629 -2.39 15.90 -28.76
C ARG A 629 -3.70 15.89 -29.57
N GLN A 630 -3.63 15.66 -30.88
CA GLN A 630 -4.82 15.50 -31.73
C GLN A 630 -5.72 14.31 -31.34
N ARG A 631 -5.14 13.18 -30.89
CA ARG A 631 -5.92 12.03 -30.36
C ARG A 631 -6.64 12.40 -29.07
N LEU A 632 -5.97 13.07 -28.14
CA LEU A 632 -6.56 13.52 -26.88
C LEU A 632 -7.69 14.53 -27.11
N SER A 633 -7.48 15.55 -27.96
CA SER A 633 -8.55 16.51 -28.31
C SER A 633 -9.77 15.81 -28.91
N LYS A 634 -9.58 14.91 -29.89
CA LYS A 634 -10.68 14.14 -30.50
C LYS A 634 -11.38 13.19 -29.53
N TYR A 635 -10.69 12.73 -28.48
CA TYR A 635 -11.27 11.92 -27.42
C TYR A 635 -12.14 12.77 -26.48
N VAL A 636 -11.64 13.92 -26.03
CA VAL A 636 -12.40 14.86 -25.18
C VAL A 636 -13.63 15.41 -25.89
N SER A 637 -13.51 15.87 -27.14
CA SER A 637 -14.67 16.35 -27.92
C SER A 637 -15.76 15.29 -28.05
N LYS A 638 -15.41 14.02 -28.30
CA LYS A 638 -16.38 12.91 -28.36
C LYS A 638 -17.10 12.64 -27.04
N ILE A 639 -16.41 12.79 -25.90
CA ILE A 639 -17.06 12.63 -24.58
C ILE A 639 -17.98 13.82 -24.30
N GLN A 640 -17.57 15.04 -24.67
CA GLN A 640 -18.40 16.24 -24.56
C GLN A 640 -19.66 16.14 -25.43
N GLU A 641 -19.53 15.75 -26.70
CA GLU A 641 -20.66 15.45 -27.60
C GLU A 641 -21.58 14.35 -27.02
N GLY A 642 -21.01 13.31 -26.42
CA GLY A 642 -21.76 12.22 -25.77
C GLY A 642 -22.53 12.66 -24.52
N SER A 643 -21.94 13.51 -23.67
CA SER A 643 -22.61 14.08 -22.49
C SER A 643 -23.71 15.07 -22.89
N LEU A 644 -23.43 15.97 -23.86
CA LEU A 644 -24.42 16.90 -24.41
C LEU A 644 -25.65 16.18 -24.98
N ARG A 645 -25.47 15.09 -25.73
CA ARG A 645 -26.58 14.28 -26.27
C ARG A 645 -27.47 13.66 -25.20
N ARG A 646 -26.93 13.37 -24.01
CA ARG A 646 -27.70 12.85 -22.86
C ARG A 646 -28.52 13.96 -22.22
N LYS A 647 -27.92 15.14 -22.01
CA LYS A 647 -28.61 16.33 -21.49
C LYS A 647 -29.72 16.82 -22.44
N SER A 648 -29.58 16.67 -23.76
CA SER A 648 -30.67 16.94 -24.70
C SER A 648 -31.72 15.81 -24.80
N GLY A 649 -31.47 14.65 -24.19
CA GLY A 649 -32.36 13.49 -24.22
C GLY A 649 -33.39 13.45 -23.10
N SER A 650 -33.17 14.19 -22.00
CA SER A 650 -34.07 14.23 -20.84
C SER A 650 -35.32 15.08 -21.04
N ASP A 651 -35.32 16.02 -21.99
CA ASP A 651 -36.38 17.03 -22.13
C ASP A 651 -37.53 16.61 -23.08
N VAL A 652 -37.45 15.43 -23.70
CA VAL A 652 -38.44 14.96 -24.70
C VAL A 652 -39.35 13.88 -24.12
N GLN A 653 -40.07 14.22 -23.05
CA GLN A 653 -41.20 13.41 -22.57
C GLN A 653 -42.39 14.24 -22.04
N GLN A 654 -42.62 15.43 -22.60
CA GLN A 654 -43.90 16.13 -22.41
C GLN A 654 -44.98 15.65 -23.38
N VAL A 655 -45.98 15.01 -22.78
CA VAL A 655 -47.42 15.02 -23.12
C VAL A 655 -47.81 15.68 -24.45
N VAL A 656 -48.17 14.86 -25.43
CA VAL A 656 -49.17 15.21 -26.44
C VAL A 656 -50.24 14.11 -26.45
N GLY A 657 -51.28 14.32 -25.65
CA GLY A 657 -52.48 13.47 -25.70
C GLY A 657 -53.52 14.08 -26.63
N HIS A 658 -53.84 13.42 -27.73
CA HIS A 658 -55.10 13.68 -28.44
C HIS A 658 -55.75 12.42 -29.01
N THR A 659 -56.84 12.05 -28.34
CA THR A 659 -58.12 11.56 -28.89
C THR A 659 -58.11 10.70 -30.17
N THR A 660 -58.48 9.44 -29.98
CA THR A 660 -59.03 8.47 -30.95
C THR A 660 -59.83 9.02 -32.14
N LEU A 661 -59.63 8.39 -33.31
CA LEU A 661 -60.72 8.00 -34.23
C LEU A 661 -60.31 6.73 -35.03
N THR A 662 -61.23 6.12 -35.78
CA THR A 662 -61.18 4.71 -36.20
C THR A 662 -61.17 4.49 -37.72
N LYS A 663 -60.54 3.39 -38.22
CA LYS A 663 -61.17 2.33 -39.07
C LYS A 663 -60.21 1.34 -39.79
N THR A 664 -60.58 0.06 -39.74
CA THR A 664 -60.54 -1.04 -40.77
C THR A 664 -59.36 -1.27 -41.75
N GLU A 665 -58.88 -2.53 -41.78
CA GLU A 665 -58.69 -3.42 -42.99
C GLU A 665 -57.63 -3.06 -44.08
N SER A 666 -57.04 -3.99 -44.85
CA SER A 666 -56.71 -5.42 -44.64
C SER A 666 -55.67 -5.93 -45.69
N ASP A 667 -55.11 -7.13 -45.45
CA ASP A 667 -54.62 -8.13 -46.44
C ASP A 667 -53.34 -7.98 -47.33
N ALA A 668 -52.92 -9.16 -47.82
CA ALA A 668 -52.16 -9.44 -49.06
C ALA A 668 -50.61 -9.34 -49.12
N VAL A 669 -49.95 -10.28 -48.43
CA VAL A 669 -48.96 -11.26 -48.99
C VAL A 669 -48.57 -11.13 -50.48
N ILE A 670 -47.26 -11.15 -50.83
CA ILE A 670 -46.65 -12.11 -51.81
C ILE A 670 -45.11 -12.05 -51.88
N THR A 671 -44.55 -13.23 -52.13
CA THR A 671 -43.19 -13.75 -51.91
C THR A 671 -42.07 -13.41 -52.91
N LYS A 672 -40.82 -13.44 -52.40
CA LYS A 672 -39.58 -14.06 -52.98
C LYS A 672 -39.08 -13.65 -54.39
N LYS A 673 -37.83 -13.17 -54.47
CA LYS A 673 -36.62 -13.97 -54.88
C LYS A 673 -35.30 -13.15 -54.87
N ARG A 674 -34.17 -13.82 -54.61
CA ARG A 674 -32.80 -13.41 -55.02
C ARG A 674 -32.47 -14.02 -56.39
N PRO A 675 -31.48 -13.51 -57.16
CA PRO A 675 -30.16 -14.16 -57.13
C PRO A 675 -28.91 -13.27 -57.35
N GLN A 676 -27.79 -13.75 -56.78
CA GLN A 676 -26.38 -13.75 -57.25
C GLN A 676 -25.69 -12.51 -57.89
N MET A 677 -24.64 -12.07 -57.19
CA MET A 677 -23.23 -11.89 -57.63
C MET A 677 -22.89 -11.65 -59.12
N THR A 678 -22.05 -10.63 -59.36
CA THR A 678 -20.67 -10.86 -59.86
C THR A 678 -19.73 -9.70 -59.51
N ILE A 679 -18.42 -9.95 -59.48
CA ILE A 679 -17.38 -8.95 -59.17
C ILE A 679 -16.62 -8.59 -60.46
N LYS A 680 -16.42 -7.30 -60.72
CA LYS A 680 -15.34 -6.74 -61.56
C LYS A 680 -14.78 -5.49 -60.86
N GLY A 681 -13.48 -5.24 -60.99
CA GLY A 681 -12.79 -4.26 -60.15
C GLY A 681 -11.97 -3.20 -60.89
N THR A 682 -11.41 -2.30 -60.07
CA THR A 682 -10.25 -1.41 -60.32
C THR A 682 -10.33 -0.19 -61.26
N ARG A 683 -9.73 0.91 -60.77
CA ARG A 683 -9.14 2.10 -61.44
C ARG A 683 -10.04 3.21 -62.03
N ARG A 684 -10.06 4.33 -61.30
CA ARG A 684 -9.61 5.67 -61.74
C ARG A 684 -8.60 6.19 -60.70
N MET A 685 -7.45 6.82 -60.95
CA MET A 685 -6.92 7.72 -61.99
C MET A 685 -7.29 9.22 -61.86
N TYR A 686 -6.25 9.99 -61.54
CA TYR A 686 -6.05 11.44 -61.56
C TYR A 686 -6.86 12.30 -62.55
N ARG A 687 -7.13 13.56 -62.17
CA ARG A 687 -6.42 14.72 -62.75
C ARG A 687 -6.47 15.99 -61.89
N THR A 688 -5.59 16.94 -62.21
CA THR A 688 -5.38 18.25 -61.58
C THR A 688 -5.37 19.37 -62.64
N SER A 689 -5.83 20.57 -62.27
CA SER A 689 -5.63 21.83 -63.01
C SER A 689 -6.17 23.03 -62.21
N ALA A 690 -5.69 24.28 -62.32
CA ALA A 690 -4.33 24.82 -62.48
C ALA A 690 -4.39 26.37 -62.50
N ALA A 691 -3.91 27.05 -61.44
CA ALA A 691 -3.45 28.47 -61.43
C ALA A 691 -4.45 29.58 -61.89
N PRO A 692 -4.09 30.90 -61.83
CA PRO A 692 -2.96 31.57 -61.17
C PRO A 692 -3.37 32.58 -60.06
N SER A 693 -2.38 33.28 -59.50
CA SER A 693 -2.51 34.36 -58.48
C SER A 693 -2.12 35.74 -59.03
N PRO A 694 -2.35 36.84 -58.27
CA PRO A 694 -1.26 37.83 -58.12
C PRO A 694 -1.14 38.57 -56.75
N SER A 695 0.10 39.00 -56.46
CA SER A 695 0.59 40.20 -55.73
C SER A 695 -0.11 40.82 -54.47
N LEU A 696 0.66 40.83 -53.36
CA LEU A 696 1.16 42.00 -52.57
C LEU A 696 0.37 43.34 -52.54
N THR A 697 0.11 43.85 -51.32
CA THR A 697 0.63 45.14 -50.76
C THR A 697 0.37 45.26 -49.25
N SER A 698 1.14 46.09 -48.54
CA SER A 698 0.89 46.59 -47.15
C SER A 698 0.44 48.08 -47.19
N PRO A 699 0.07 48.80 -46.10
CA PRO A 699 1.03 49.21 -45.03
C PRO A 699 0.47 49.50 -43.60
N ARG A 700 1.38 49.67 -42.61
CA ARG A 700 1.56 50.78 -41.60
C ARG A 700 0.39 51.29 -40.71
N GLU A 701 0.55 52.04 -39.59
CA GLU A 701 1.56 52.48 -38.56
C GLU A 701 0.74 53.25 -37.48
N ASP A 702 1.12 53.64 -36.25
CA ASP A 702 2.25 53.47 -35.29
C ASP A 702 1.67 53.79 -33.85
N ASP A 703 2.34 54.01 -32.70
CA ASP A 703 3.76 54.17 -32.28
C ASP A 703 4.02 53.31 -31.00
N GLU A 704 4.56 53.67 -29.80
CA GLU A 704 5.05 54.91 -29.15
C GLU A 704 6.21 54.58 -28.14
N TRP A 705 6.82 55.58 -27.49
CA TRP A 705 8.13 55.52 -26.79
C TRP A 705 8.02 55.32 -25.25
N ASP A 706 9.04 54.88 -24.48
CA ASP A 706 10.32 55.57 -24.18
C ASP A 706 11.46 54.63 -23.70
N ALA A 707 12.72 55.12 -23.61
CA ALA A 707 13.93 54.27 -23.47
C ALA A 707 15.04 54.79 -22.51
N VAL A 708 15.92 53.89 -22.02
CA VAL A 708 17.33 54.21 -21.62
C VAL A 708 18.29 53.00 -21.81
N ASP A 709 19.55 53.31 -22.11
CA ASP A 709 20.76 52.46 -22.30
C ASP A 709 21.28 51.70 -21.04
N ALA A 710 22.30 50.81 -21.06
CA ALA A 710 22.89 49.89 -22.07
C ALA A 710 24.00 49.02 -21.44
N GLY A 711 24.45 47.94 -22.11
CA GLY A 711 25.65 47.17 -21.70
C GLY A 711 26.04 46.01 -22.64
N ALA A 712 27.20 46.09 -23.31
CA ALA A 712 27.74 45.05 -24.21
C ALA A 712 28.34 43.85 -23.44
N VAL A 713 28.36 42.57 -23.88
CA VAL A 713 28.49 41.90 -25.20
C VAL A 713 29.93 41.83 -25.74
N ARG A 714 30.52 40.61 -25.84
CA ARG A 714 31.44 40.05 -26.89
C ARG A 714 32.10 38.72 -26.44
N THR A 715 32.85 37.95 -27.25
CA THR A 715 32.42 37.02 -28.34
C THR A 715 33.58 36.16 -28.90
N ARG A 716 33.27 34.99 -29.48
CA ARG A 716 33.92 34.31 -30.66
C ARG A 716 35.30 33.59 -30.57
N THR A 717 35.24 32.24 -30.66
CA THR A 717 35.84 31.33 -31.71
C THR A 717 37.27 31.52 -32.28
N THR A 718 38.00 30.42 -32.57
CA THR A 718 38.27 29.85 -33.94
C THR A 718 39.28 28.67 -34.02
N LYS A 719 39.12 27.78 -35.05
CA LYS A 719 40.10 26.84 -35.69
C LYS A 719 40.73 25.70 -34.83
N GLY A 720 41.16 24.52 -35.33
CA GLY A 720 40.77 23.74 -36.54
C GLY A 720 41.86 23.44 -37.61
N ARG A 721 42.30 22.16 -37.75
CA ARG A 721 42.88 21.51 -38.99
C ARG A 721 42.95 19.94 -38.88
N PRO A 722 43.21 19.16 -39.97
CA PRO A 722 42.82 17.72 -40.07
C PRO A 722 43.87 16.70 -40.60
N GLY A 723 43.50 15.40 -40.65
CA GLY A 723 44.20 14.27 -41.32
C GLY A 723 44.59 13.14 -40.34
N THR A 724 44.64 11.84 -40.66
CA THR A 724 44.34 11.07 -41.91
C THR A 724 44.06 9.59 -41.54
N VAL A 725 43.54 8.77 -42.47
CA VAL A 725 43.28 7.30 -42.29
C VAL A 725 43.98 6.51 -43.41
N PRO A 726 44.36 5.24 -43.21
CA PRO A 726 43.56 4.16 -43.84
C PRO A 726 43.50 2.80 -43.07
N GLN A 727 42.43 2.03 -43.38
CA GLN A 727 42.32 0.57 -43.63
C GLN A 727 43.35 -0.43 -43.04
N GLU A 728 43.08 -1.71 -42.75
CA GLU A 728 41.95 -2.65 -42.61
C GLU A 728 42.62 -4.05 -42.51
N TYR A 729 42.00 -5.07 -41.89
CA TYR A 729 41.92 -6.47 -42.42
C TYR A 729 41.06 -7.36 -41.49
N PHE A 730 40.61 -8.50 -42.00
CA PHE A 730 39.52 -9.33 -41.45
C PHE A 730 39.83 -10.84 -41.45
N MET A 731 39.60 -11.51 -40.32
CA MET A 731 39.22 -12.93 -40.13
C MET A 731 38.45 -13.03 -38.78
N THR A 732 37.49 -13.92 -38.43
CA THR A 732 36.93 -15.23 -38.90
C THR A 732 37.68 -16.50 -38.49
N ALA A 733 37.09 -17.52 -37.86
CA ALA A 733 35.74 -17.70 -37.28
C ALA A 733 35.68 -18.97 -36.39
N ALA A 734 34.57 -19.18 -35.66
CA ALA A 734 34.12 -20.47 -35.07
C ALA A 734 35.03 -21.13 -34.00
N GLU A 735 34.66 -22.17 -33.25
CA GLU A 735 33.38 -22.68 -32.67
C GLU A 735 33.76 -23.74 -31.59
N GLY A 736 32.88 -24.09 -30.64
CA GLY A 736 33.01 -25.36 -29.88
C GLY A 736 32.90 -25.33 -28.34
N LEU A 737 31.96 -26.12 -27.83
CA LEU A 737 31.91 -26.77 -26.51
C LEU A 737 31.94 -28.31 -26.76
N PRO A 738 31.95 -29.24 -25.78
CA PRO A 738 32.03 -29.11 -24.31
C PRO A 738 33.15 -29.99 -23.66
N GLY A 739 33.19 -30.09 -22.33
CA GLY A 739 33.98 -31.07 -21.57
C GLY A 739 33.78 -30.93 -20.05
N ASP A 740 33.76 -32.05 -19.31
CA ASP A 740 33.34 -32.14 -17.91
C ASP A 740 34.50 -32.31 -16.88
N ASP A 741 34.14 -32.19 -15.59
CA ASP A 741 34.88 -32.46 -14.35
C ASP A 741 36.15 -31.64 -14.02
N TRP A 742 36.22 -31.17 -12.75
CA TRP A 742 37.19 -31.61 -11.72
C TRP A 742 37.10 -30.75 -10.43
N GLY A 743 36.91 -31.42 -9.29
CA GLY A 743 37.43 -31.00 -7.97
C GLY A 743 36.80 -29.82 -7.21
N ASP A 744 36.39 -30.06 -5.95
CA ASP A 744 36.22 -29.01 -4.94
C ASP A 744 37.58 -28.41 -4.52
N PRO A 745 37.68 -27.08 -4.39
CA PRO A 745 38.61 -26.44 -3.47
C PRO A 745 37.87 -25.80 -2.28
N VAL A 746 38.21 -26.21 -1.06
CA VAL A 746 37.83 -25.46 0.14
C VAL A 746 38.61 -24.14 0.15
N CYS A 747 37.93 -23.01 0.14
CA CYS A 747 38.54 -21.69 0.34
C CYS A 747 37.72 -20.86 1.32
N HIS A 748 38.41 -20.16 2.21
CA HIS A 748 37.85 -19.04 2.95
C HIS A 748 37.69 -17.84 2.00
N SER A 749 36.71 -16.99 2.26
CA SER A 749 36.53 -15.74 1.52
C SER A 749 35.77 -14.71 2.37
N ASP A 750 36.49 -14.10 3.30
CA ASP A 750 36.24 -12.72 3.71
C ASP A 750 37.13 -11.86 2.81
N GLU A 751 36.58 -11.28 1.74
CA GLU A 751 37.31 -10.35 0.86
C GLU A 751 36.31 -9.42 0.14
N GLU A 752 36.72 -8.17 -0.10
CA GLU A 752 35.84 -7.10 -0.59
C GLU A 752 36.11 -6.79 -2.08
N GLU A 753 35.14 -7.09 -2.96
CA GLU A 753 35.24 -6.72 -4.39
C GLU A 753 35.01 -5.21 -4.60
N GLU A 754 36.07 -4.43 -4.49
CA GLU A 754 36.13 -3.09 -5.07
C GLU A 754 36.15 -3.14 -6.62
N PHE A 755 35.46 -2.19 -7.25
CA PHE A 755 35.47 -2.07 -8.71
C PHE A 755 36.68 -1.23 -9.16
N PHE A 756 37.71 -1.91 -9.67
CA PHE A 756 38.90 -1.27 -10.25
C PHE A 756 38.55 -0.19 -11.29
N VAL A 757 38.90 1.06 -10.97
CA VAL A 757 38.93 2.16 -11.94
C VAL A 757 40.33 2.19 -12.58
N CYS A 758 40.45 1.64 -13.78
CA CYS A 758 41.69 1.73 -14.54
C CYS A 758 41.95 3.19 -14.97
N ARG A 759 42.77 3.91 -14.20
CA ARG A 759 43.58 5.00 -14.74
C ARG A 759 44.70 4.40 -15.60
N SER A 760 45.15 5.17 -16.57
CA SER A 760 46.33 4.85 -17.37
C SER A 760 47.46 5.74 -16.87
N ASP A 761 48.49 5.12 -16.31
CA ASP A 761 49.74 5.80 -16.01
C ASP A 761 50.64 5.73 -17.25
N ASN A 762 51.23 6.87 -17.62
CA ASN A 762 52.28 6.93 -18.61
C ASN A 762 53.63 6.85 -17.87
N GLU A 763 54.48 5.92 -18.28
CA GLU A 763 55.92 6.03 -18.05
C GLU A 763 56.59 6.34 -19.39
N GLU A 764 57.19 7.51 -19.50
CA GLU A 764 58.23 7.83 -20.49
C GLU A 764 59.57 7.74 -19.74
N ASP A 765 60.53 6.93 -20.22
CA ASP A 765 61.96 7.25 -20.13
C ASP A 765 62.84 6.30 -20.98
N ASP A 766 63.99 6.83 -21.39
CA ASP A 766 64.95 6.34 -22.39
C ASP A 766 65.44 4.88 -22.29
N SER A 767 65.46 4.15 -23.42
CA SER A 767 66.72 3.73 -24.12
C SER A 767 66.52 2.98 -25.45
#